data_AF-A0A2N7BVT0-F1
#
_entry.id   AF-A0A2N7BVT0-F1
#
_cell.length_a   1.000
_cell.length_b   1.000
_cell.length_c   1.000
_cell.angle_alpha   90.00
_cell.angle_beta   90.00
_cell.angle_gamma   90.00
#
_symmetry.space_group_name_H-M   'P 1'
#
loop_
_entity.id
_entity.type
_entity.pdbx_description
1 polymer ?
#
loop_
_entity_poly.entity_id
_entity_poly.type
_entity_poly.pdbx_seq_one_letter_code
_entity_poly.pdbx_strand_id
1 'polypeptide(L)'
;MAALYPRYSNDTEQQQSAAFRYLDNMFTLDPALGDIVSTMSSEQQSQDFATLWDIEDKSTADNALEVVEGFTALQPDLPYLKEILFDVYYDRAAAEFILANRSIDQARIDWINDANVSVASLERSRQNAVDILQRSLNEYWSLIDNHPQAYATQLPHRDLQSARYLNGQGQHSPIFEGEALVVGYKDALLVYQMMNTLLEQQVHLSKLKAVYANTDTMQALAAEAQTLLNSVTSKATQLEQLLGSDAPVNAMLVTEQAKLNSLTMKLGSVIQWLKGEGNYLGLPDDFVLFLQGFKDKGNTVYDSFDAIKTLLKSSAYDVVPSAEKALLEAKNADKNYRYQRDQFRQTFANEQQALNNQLFKLLGCTVGQGDNLCASQTAAQRKSSLITQQQQSIEAATLGVERAQKARETIEGNITIEIERLEQEKQVHDAIDKIMVQFGQNELSLSQLLEAKRDGSSSGKAHVDISELLKQDDLDTLDDFVSEAGNVDLFEVQAALASLKEDLKDVSRDDAIKYTQTLAVLERATIRGLERGLLDVNSKARIKALMLELEAAEVDIAKSMSYLAYEVERLAGFTAEAERLIAQLGENQQQQADRYYANPVHYSVLTKEALNAELAFAELQEWMFYAVQALEYKWQEAFVAPDKGFNRASVFKIQTIPQLVEYFKALQSFDDIRNLRTSQEATDTLSVKKHIFGYVDKLRGKTMLYPALDGSGEMLTADEAFKAKLAQLTQRMGQDQWLTIEFSTVKELPRSNFFQGPVVADNGDLTCLADAGTYLDKLDGIGINLQVSMDISGEEITPAYLTYGGNNYMRSRTPGSLIDGETGIKDELVSYSTRFWDVSNGNFFAKDSYRQQMKANIMTDEGSQSAFLNPTYAFKERSVAASGWRLSVKLGDRYGEIVDLDGLDDIELIIKHRYYSRNAETCGGGNSGPLILLR
;
A
#
# COMPACT_ATOMS: atom_id res chain seq x y z
N MET A 1 3.74 52.46 -13.59
CA MET A 1 3.38 52.61 -12.16
C MET A 1 1.92 52.99 -11.94
N ALA A 2 1.42 54.16 -12.36
CA ALA A 2 0.00 54.51 -12.18
C ALA A 2 -0.98 53.55 -12.89
N ALA A 3 -0.63 53.06 -14.08
CA ALA A 3 -1.40 52.01 -14.78
C ALA A 3 -1.33 50.62 -14.11
N LEU A 4 -0.38 50.41 -13.19
CA LEU A 4 -0.17 49.12 -12.53
C LEU A 4 -0.77 49.09 -11.12
N TYR A 5 -0.58 50.15 -10.34
CA TYR A 5 -1.02 50.20 -8.94
C TYR A 5 -1.89 51.42 -8.66
N PRO A 6 -3.09 51.24 -8.08
CA PRO A 6 -4.02 52.34 -7.78
C PRO A 6 -3.37 53.44 -6.93
N ARG A 7 -2.54 53.05 -5.95
CA ARG A 7 -1.85 53.98 -5.02
C ARG A 7 -0.97 55.06 -5.67
N TYR A 8 -0.59 54.92 -6.94
CA TYR A 8 0.24 55.90 -7.66
C TYR A 8 -0.58 56.89 -8.50
N SER A 9 -1.91 56.82 -8.49
CA SER A 9 -2.77 57.82 -9.12
C SER A 9 -3.69 58.50 -8.10
N ASN A 10 -4.00 59.77 -8.34
CA ASN A 10 -5.03 60.53 -7.60
C ASN A 10 -6.35 60.60 -8.39
N ASP A 11 -6.38 60.04 -9.60
CA ASP A 11 -7.56 59.98 -10.45
C ASP A 11 -8.31 58.66 -10.21
N THR A 12 -9.59 58.76 -9.83
CA THR A 12 -10.44 57.62 -9.51
C THR A 12 -10.65 56.69 -10.71
N GLU A 13 -10.74 57.21 -11.94
CA GLU A 13 -10.87 56.36 -13.13
C GLU A 13 -9.59 55.55 -13.40
N GLN A 14 -8.42 56.16 -13.18
CA GLN A 14 -7.13 55.45 -13.27
C GLN A 14 -6.92 54.45 -12.13
N GLN A 15 -7.37 54.76 -10.91
CA GLN A 15 -7.33 53.83 -9.78
C GLN A 15 -8.17 52.58 -10.05
N GLN A 16 -9.34 52.73 -10.69
CA GLN A 16 -10.23 51.62 -11.03
C GLN A 16 -9.74 50.79 -12.23
N SER A 17 -8.91 51.36 -13.11
CA SER A 17 -8.35 50.69 -14.30
C SER A 17 -6.91 50.19 -14.13
N ALA A 18 -6.33 50.29 -12.93
CA ALA A 18 -5.00 49.77 -12.66
C ALA A 18 -4.98 48.24 -12.60
N ALA A 19 -3.97 47.62 -13.23
CA ALA A 19 -3.89 46.16 -13.38
C ALA A 19 -3.91 45.38 -12.04
N PHE A 20 -3.15 45.81 -11.04
CA PHE A 20 -3.03 45.11 -9.76
C PHE A 20 -3.97 45.66 -8.67
N ARG A 21 -5.19 46.07 -9.07
CA ARG A 21 -6.22 46.60 -8.16
C ARG A 21 -6.69 45.62 -7.09
N TYR A 22 -6.49 44.31 -7.28
CA TYR A 22 -6.82 43.30 -6.27
C TYR A 22 -6.11 43.53 -4.93
N LEU A 23 -4.90 44.11 -4.94
CA LEU A 23 -4.12 44.41 -3.73
C LEU A 23 -4.79 45.43 -2.80
N ASP A 24 -5.65 46.28 -3.35
CA ASP A 24 -6.35 47.37 -2.64
C ASP A 24 -7.86 47.08 -2.45
N ASN A 25 -8.48 46.25 -3.30
CA ASN A 25 -9.95 46.10 -3.41
C ASN A 25 -10.52 44.75 -2.93
N MET A 26 -9.67 43.79 -2.59
CA MET A 26 -10.11 42.46 -2.15
C MET A 26 -10.71 42.46 -0.73
N PHE A 27 -10.40 43.47 0.08
CA PHE A 27 -10.86 43.58 1.47
C PHE A 27 -11.55 44.91 1.76
N THR A 28 -12.54 44.86 2.65
CA THR A 28 -13.28 46.04 3.13
C THR A 28 -13.59 45.91 4.61
N LEU A 29 -13.93 47.01 5.25
CA LEU A 29 -14.43 47.01 6.62
C LEU A 29 -15.94 46.75 6.60
N ASP A 30 -16.41 45.67 7.27
CA ASP A 30 -17.85 45.46 7.48
C ASP A 30 -18.35 46.54 8.47
N PRO A 31 -19.25 47.45 8.03
CA PRO A 31 -19.71 48.53 8.89
C PRO A 31 -20.62 48.07 10.03
N ALA A 32 -21.19 46.86 9.97
CA ALA A 32 -22.05 46.29 11.00
C ALA A 32 -21.24 45.53 12.07
N LEU A 33 -20.19 44.83 11.67
CA LEU A 33 -19.36 44.01 12.58
C LEU A 33 -18.10 44.74 13.07
N GLY A 34 -17.63 45.75 12.34
CA GLY A 34 -16.35 46.41 12.62
C GLY A 34 -15.13 45.57 12.25
N ASP A 35 -15.33 44.44 11.56
CA ASP A 35 -14.30 43.50 11.16
C ASP A 35 -13.86 43.72 9.71
N ILE A 36 -12.59 43.39 9.41
CA ILE A 36 -12.09 43.34 8.03
C ILE A 36 -12.60 42.06 7.39
N VAL A 37 -13.30 42.18 6.27
CA VAL A 37 -13.90 41.06 5.53
C VAL A 37 -13.46 41.09 4.06
N SER A 38 -13.43 39.92 3.42
CA SER A 38 -13.23 39.85 1.97
C SER A 38 -14.50 40.27 1.23
N THR A 39 -14.34 41.15 0.23
CA THR A 39 -15.43 41.57 -0.68
C THR A 39 -15.96 40.42 -1.53
N MET A 40 -15.21 39.32 -1.61
CA MET A 40 -15.51 38.16 -2.45
C MET A 40 -16.31 37.04 -1.77
N SER A 41 -16.70 37.22 -0.50
CA SER A 41 -17.33 36.15 0.31
C SER A 41 -18.71 36.49 0.89
N SER A 42 -19.31 37.64 0.54
CA SER A 42 -20.58 38.10 1.16
C SER A 42 -21.82 37.86 0.28
N GLU A 43 -22.91 37.37 0.87
CA GLU A 43 -24.21 37.12 0.19
C GLU A 43 -24.84 38.36 -0.47
N GLN A 44 -24.42 39.58 -0.10
CA GLN A 44 -24.98 40.83 -0.64
C GLN A 44 -24.12 41.46 -1.74
N GLN A 45 -22.85 41.06 -1.90
CA GLN A 45 -21.88 41.67 -2.83
C GLN A 45 -20.80 40.70 -3.33
N SER A 46 -21.05 39.39 -3.43
CA SER A 46 -20.04 38.42 -3.89
C SER A 46 -19.53 38.77 -5.30
N GLN A 47 -18.37 39.42 -5.37
CA GLN A 47 -17.62 39.63 -6.62
C GLN A 47 -16.72 38.42 -6.87
N ASP A 48 -16.70 37.93 -8.11
CA ASP A 48 -15.74 36.92 -8.55
C ASP A 48 -14.33 37.54 -8.63
N PHE A 49 -13.29 36.84 -8.17
CA PHE A 49 -11.91 37.31 -8.28
C PHE A 49 -11.53 37.62 -9.74
N ALA A 50 -12.12 36.90 -10.70
CA ALA A 50 -11.95 37.18 -12.12
C ALA A 50 -12.36 38.59 -12.54
N THR A 51 -13.11 39.33 -11.71
CA THR A 51 -13.46 40.75 -11.94
C THR A 51 -12.40 41.73 -11.42
N LEU A 52 -11.49 41.28 -10.55
CA LEU A 52 -10.34 42.07 -10.09
C LEU A 52 -9.03 41.72 -10.84
N TRP A 53 -9.07 40.67 -11.66
CA TRP A 53 -7.96 40.21 -12.50
C TRP A 53 -8.49 39.65 -13.84
N ASP A 54 -9.02 40.55 -14.67
CA ASP A 54 -9.66 40.22 -15.96
C ASP A 54 -8.68 40.26 -17.15
N ILE A 55 -9.20 40.15 -18.37
CA ILE A 55 -8.38 40.18 -19.60
C ILE A 55 -7.75 41.57 -19.84
N GLU A 56 -8.43 42.65 -19.47
CA GLU A 56 -7.92 44.02 -19.61
C GLU A 56 -6.79 44.28 -18.60
N ASP A 57 -6.94 43.79 -17.37
CA ASP A 57 -5.89 43.84 -16.33
C ASP A 57 -4.63 43.10 -16.81
N LYS A 58 -4.80 41.88 -17.33
CA LYS A 58 -3.71 41.07 -17.90
C LYS A 58 -3.01 41.79 -19.05
N SER A 59 -3.76 42.34 -19.99
CA SER A 59 -3.20 43.10 -21.11
C SER A 59 -2.44 44.35 -20.64
N THR A 60 -2.95 45.03 -19.61
CA THR A 60 -2.29 46.21 -19.04
C THR A 60 -0.97 45.83 -18.36
N ALA A 61 -0.94 44.71 -17.63
CA ALA A 61 0.29 44.17 -17.06
C ALA A 61 1.30 43.76 -18.14
N ASP A 62 0.85 43.10 -19.22
CA ASP A 62 1.71 42.68 -20.34
C ASP A 62 2.36 43.87 -21.05
N ASN A 63 1.57 44.89 -21.37
CA ASN A 63 2.07 46.12 -21.98
C ASN A 63 3.08 46.83 -21.07
N ALA A 64 2.85 46.81 -19.75
CA ALA A 64 3.78 47.40 -18.80
C ALA A 64 5.07 46.58 -18.67
N LEU A 65 5.01 45.26 -18.73
CA LEU A 65 6.17 44.37 -18.75
C LEU A 65 7.05 44.65 -19.96
N GLU A 66 6.49 44.70 -21.17
CA GLU A 66 7.23 44.99 -22.40
C GLU A 66 7.98 46.33 -22.30
N VAL A 67 7.33 47.35 -21.73
CA VAL A 67 7.93 48.66 -21.50
C VAL A 67 9.07 48.59 -20.47
N VAL A 68 8.86 47.94 -19.32
CA VAL A 68 9.87 47.84 -18.25
C VAL A 68 11.07 47.00 -18.71
N GLU A 69 10.85 45.90 -19.43
CA GLU A 69 11.90 45.08 -20.04
C GLU A 69 12.73 45.89 -21.04
N GLY A 70 12.06 46.63 -21.93
CA GLY A 70 12.72 47.52 -22.88
C GLY A 70 13.60 48.59 -22.21
N PHE A 71 13.11 49.21 -21.13
CA PHE A 71 13.91 50.16 -20.36
C PHE A 71 15.05 49.50 -19.59
N THR A 72 14.84 48.31 -19.04
CA THR A 72 15.87 47.55 -18.33
C THR A 72 17.00 47.13 -19.28
N ALA A 73 16.67 46.79 -20.53
CA ALA A 73 17.66 46.49 -21.57
C ALA A 73 18.46 47.73 -21.99
N LEU A 74 17.82 48.91 -22.04
CA LEU A 74 18.47 50.18 -22.40
C LEU A 74 19.31 50.78 -21.27
N GLN A 75 18.96 50.51 -20.01
CA GLN A 75 19.61 51.04 -18.81
C GLN A 75 19.83 49.94 -17.76
N PRO A 76 20.72 48.96 -18.03
CA PRO A 76 20.91 47.78 -17.17
C PRO A 76 21.52 48.10 -15.79
N ASP A 77 22.14 49.27 -15.65
CA ASP A 77 22.82 49.73 -14.44
C ASP A 77 21.87 50.35 -13.39
N LEU A 78 20.59 50.52 -13.73
CA LEU A 78 19.58 51.07 -12.81
C LEU A 78 18.90 49.94 -12.00
N PRO A 79 19.27 49.73 -10.72
CA PRO A 79 18.75 48.60 -9.93
C PRO A 79 17.23 48.67 -9.72
N TYR A 80 16.66 49.86 -9.61
CA TYR A 80 15.22 50.04 -9.39
C TYR A 80 14.36 49.56 -10.56
N LEU A 81 14.87 49.57 -11.81
CA LEU A 81 14.13 49.05 -12.96
C LEU A 81 13.99 47.53 -12.89
N LYS A 82 15.03 46.84 -12.42
CA LYS A 82 15.01 45.40 -12.17
C LYS A 82 14.06 45.06 -11.02
N GLU A 83 14.06 45.85 -9.95
CA GLU A 83 13.12 45.65 -8.83
C GLU A 83 11.66 45.79 -9.28
N ILE A 84 11.34 46.81 -10.10
CA ILE A 84 10.02 46.98 -10.69
C ILE A 84 9.68 45.78 -11.59
N LEU A 85 10.63 45.30 -12.40
CA LEU A 85 10.42 44.14 -13.25
C LEU A 85 10.02 42.91 -12.41
N PHE A 86 10.78 42.60 -11.36
CA PHE A 86 10.46 41.49 -10.45
C PHE A 86 9.12 41.69 -9.73
N ASP A 87 8.77 42.91 -9.32
CA ASP A 87 7.48 43.20 -8.68
C ASP A 87 6.30 42.95 -9.64
N VAL A 88 6.40 43.38 -10.91
CA VAL A 88 5.33 43.16 -11.88
C VAL A 88 5.13 41.68 -12.19
N TYR A 89 6.22 40.92 -12.35
CA TYR A 89 6.14 39.47 -12.51
C TYR A 89 5.56 38.79 -11.27
N TYR A 90 5.95 39.22 -10.07
CA TYR A 90 5.44 38.69 -8.80
C TYR A 90 3.94 38.93 -8.66
N ASP A 91 3.49 40.17 -8.83
CA ASP A 91 2.09 40.53 -8.62
C ASP A 91 1.17 39.87 -9.66
N ARG A 92 1.66 39.65 -10.88
CA ARG A 92 0.99 38.84 -11.91
C ARG A 92 0.89 37.37 -11.50
N ALA A 93 2.00 36.76 -11.08
CA ALA A 93 2.01 35.36 -10.66
C ALA A 93 1.14 35.13 -9.43
N ALA A 94 1.15 36.06 -8.46
CA ALA A 94 0.28 36.03 -7.29
C ALA A 94 -1.20 36.12 -7.67
N ALA A 95 -1.58 36.98 -8.63
CA ALA A 95 -2.95 37.08 -9.12
C ALA A 95 -3.41 35.81 -9.85
N GLU A 96 -2.57 35.23 -10.72
CA GLU A 96 -2.87 33.95 -11.37
C GLU A 96 -2.95 32.79 -10.37
N PHE A 97 -2.10 32.79 -9.33
CA PHE A 97 -2.15 31.79 -8.25
C PHE A 97 -3.46 31.87 -7.47
N ILE A 98 -3.95 33.07 -7.13
CA ILE A 98 -5.26 33.25 -6.51
C ILE A 98 -6.37 32.74 -7.43
N LEU A 99 -6.31 33.06 -8.73
CA LEU A 99 -7.29 32.58 -9.71
C LEU A 99 -7.29 31.04 -9.83
N ALA A 100 -6.13 30.40 -9.76
CA ALA A 100 -6.03 28.94 -9.71
C ALA A 100 -6.67 28.39 -8.44
N ASN A 101 -6.38 28.97 -7.27
CA ASN A 101 -6.99 28.58 -5.99
C ASN A 101 -8.51 28.73 -6.01
N ARG A 102 -9.06 29.75 -6.68
CA ARG A 102 -10.52 29.88 -6.90
C ARG A 102 -11.10 28.72 -7.68
N SER A 103 -10.37 28.24 -8.70
CA SER A 103 -10.78 27.07 -9.48
C SER A 103 -10.74 25.79 -8.63
N ILE A 104 -9.77 25.66 -7.72
CA ILE A 104 -9.67 24.56 -6.75
C ILE A 104 -10.84 24.62 -5.74
N ASP A 105 -11.08 25.78 -5.14
CA ASP A 105 -12.18 26.03 -4.22
C ASP A 105 -13.53 25.71 -4.87
N GLN A 106 -13.74 26.11 -6.13
CA GLN A 106 -14.95 25.81 -6.86
C GLN A 106 -15.16 24.30 -7.04
N ALA A 107 -14.10 23.54 -7.35
CA ALA A 107 -14.19 22.09 -7.45
C ALA A 107 -14.65 21.46 -6.12
N ARG A 108 -14.20 21.99 -4.99
CA ARG A 108 -14.56 21.50 -3.66
C ARG A 108 -15.98 21.92 -3.26
N ILE A 109 -16.40 23.14 -3.58
CA ILE A 109 -17.77 23.62 -3.35
C ILE A 109 -18.76 22.79 -4.17
N ASP A 110 -18.47 22.55 -5.45
CA ASP A 110 -19.28 21.70 -6.32
C ASP A 110 -19.41 20.29 -5.73
N TRP A 111 -18.31 19.73 -5.21
CA TRP A 111 -18.27 18.43 -4.54
C TRP A 111 -19.14 18.36 -3.28
N ILE A 112 -19.09 19.36 -2.41
CA ILE A 112 -19.87 19.39 -1.16
C ILE A 112 -21.35 19.53 -1.45
N ASN A 113 -21.72 20.42 -2.37
CA ASN A 113 -23.09 20.83 -2.55
C ASN A 113 -23.90 19.89 -3.44
N ASP A 114 -23.26 19.21 -4.40
CA ASP A 114 -23.95 18.34 -5.33
C ASP A 114 -24.00 16.88 -4.83
N ALA A 115 -25.21 16.37 -4.59
CA ALA A 115 -25.41 14.96 -4.27
C ALA A 115 -25.05 14.01 -5.43
N ASN A 116 -24.96 14.53 -6.66
CA ASN A 116 -24.61 13.82 -7.89
C ASN A 116 -23.58 14.61 -8.70
N VAL A 117 -22.50 15.07 -8.03
CA VAL A 117 -21.45 15.88 -8.66
C VAL A 117 -21.02 15.31 -10.01
N SER A 118 -21.06 16.15 -11.04
CA SER A 118 -20.57 15.77 -12.37
C SER A 118 -19.04 15.69 -12.33
N VAL A 119 -18.49 14.50 -12.54
CA VAL A 119 -17.04 14.27 -12.71
C VAL A 119 -16.43 15.27 -13.70
N ALA A 120 -17.16 15.61 -14.77
CA ALA A 120 -16.70 16.55 -15.78
C ALA A 120 -16.62 18.01 -15.27
N SER A 121 -17.39 18.40 -14.23
CA SER A 121 -17.22 19.72 -13.60
C SER A 121 -15.98 19.73 -12.70
N LEU A 122 -15.79 18.69 -11.87
CA LEU A 122 -14.60 18.54 -11.03
C LEU A 122 -13.32 18.53 -11.87
N GLU A 123 -13.30 17.73 -12.94
CA GLU A 123 -12.17 17.63 -13.86
C GLU A 123 -11.87 18.98 -14.51
N ARG A 124 -12.89 19.69 -15.01
CA ARG A 124 -12.71 21.00 -15.64
C ARG A 124 -12.11 22.02 -14.68
N SER A 125 -12.63 22.10 -13.46
CA SER A 125 -12.16 23.07 -12.46
C SER A 125 -10.72 22.76 -12.03
N ARG A 126 -10.35 21.48 -11.87
CA ARG A 126 -8.96 21.09 -11.56
C ARG A 126 -8.01 21.27 -12.74
N GLN A 127 -8.43 20.92 -13.95
CA GLN A 127 -7.64 21.15 -15.17
C GLN A 127 -7.36 22.63 -15.36
N ASN A 128 -8.36 23.49 -15.19
CA ASN A 128 -8.17 24.93 -15.28
C ASN A 128 -7.16 25.45 -14.24
N ALA A 129 -7.16 24.91 -13.02
CA ALA A 129 -6.14 25.25 -12.02
C ALA A 129 -4.73 24.83 -12.48
N VAL A 130 -4.56 23.60 -12.98
CA VAL A 130 -3.29 23.10 -13.52
C VAL A 130 -2.79 23.96 -14.68
N ASP A 131 -3.66 24.29 -15.63
CA ASP A 131 -3.31 25.08 -16.81
C ASP A 131 -2.84 26.49 -16.43
N ILE A 132 -3.55 27.14 -15.48
CA ILE A 132 -3.18 28.46 -14.95
C ILE A 132 -1.83 28.40 -14.23
N LEU A 133 -1.66 27.45 -13.31
CA LEU A 133 -0.44 27.30 -12.50
C LEU A 133 0.77 26.98 -13.38
N GLN A 134 0.65 26.05 -14.32
CA GLN A 134 1.73 25.65 -15.19
C GLN A 134 2.16 26.78 -16.13
N ARG A 135 1.20 27.50 -16.73
CA ARG A 135 1.48 28.67 -17.57
C ARG A 135 2.18 29.77 -16.76
N SER A 136 1.60 30.14 -15.62
CA SER A 136 2.14 31.21 -14.77
C SER A 136 3.53 30.85 -14.22
N LEU A 137 3.74 29.60 -13.81
CA LEU A 137 5.05 29.13 -13.35
C LEU A 137 6.09 29.23 -14.46
N ASN A 138 5.76 28.81 -15.69
CA ASN A 138 6.69 28.90 -16.81
C ASN A 138 7.00 30.35 -17.20
N GLU A 139 6.01 31.23 -17.18
CA GLU A 139 6.18 32.67 -17.45
C GLU A 139 7.10 33.32 -16.38
N TYR A 140 6.84 33.06 -15.10
CA TYR A 140 7.68 33.56 -14.01
C TYR A 140 9.09 32.95 -14.07
N TRP A 141 9.20 31.66 -14.40
CA TRP A 141 10.49 30.97 -14.49
C TRP A 141 11.36 31.52 -15.62
N SER A 142 10.76 31.97 -16.73
CA SER A 142 11.48 32.65 -17.82
C SER A 142 12.24 33.89 -17.31
N LEU A 143 11.67 34.64 -16.35
CA LEU A 143 12.36 35.77 -15.71
C LEU A 143 13.60 35.31 -14.94
N ILE A 144 13.49 34.20 -14.20
CA ILE A 144 14.60 33.61 -13.44
C ILE A 144 15.71 33.16 -14.40
N ASP A 145 15.36 32.45 -15.47
CA ASP A 145 16.32 31.96 -16.47
C ASP A 145 17.03 33.10 -17.21
N ASN A 146 16.33 34.21 -17.48
CA ASN A 146 16.89 35.38 -18.17
C ASN A 146 17.73 36.28 -17.24
N HIS A 147 17.49 36.24 -15.93
CA HIS A 147 18.14 37.12 -14.96
C HIS A 147 18.64 36.40 -13.68
N PRO A 148 19.34 35.25 -13.77
CA PRO A 148 19.59 34.38 -12.63
C PRO A 148 20.43 35.04 -11.53
N GLN A 149 21.48 35.79 -11.92
CA GLN A 149 22.35 36.48 -10.96
C GLN A 149 21.65 37.67 -10.28
N ALA A 150 20.84 38.41 -11.04
CA ALA A 150 20.08 39.53 -10.49
C ALA A 150 18.99 39.03 -9.53
N TYR A 151 18.32 37.93 -9.90
CA TYR A 151 17.35 37.25 -9.06
C TYR A 151 17.97 36.79 -7.74
N ALA A 152 19.08 36.03 -7.80
CA ALA A 152 19.80 35.55 -6.61
C ALA A 152 20.29 36.69 -5.70
N THR A 153 20.76 37.81 -6.28
CA THR A 153 21.26 38.96 -5.50
C THR A 153 20.12 39.73 -4.81
N GLN A 154 18.96 39.86 -5.46
CA GLN A 154 17.86 40.65 -4.91
C GLN A 154 16.99 39.88 -3.92
N LEU A 155 16.83 38.56 -4.12
CA LEU A 155 15.99 37.67 -3.31
C LEU A 155 16.04 37.94 -1.79
N PRO A 156 17.21 38.01 -1.12
CA PRO A 156 17.28 38.18 0.33
C PRO A 156 16.68 39.49 0.86
N HIS A 157 16.44 40.48 -0.03
CA HIS A 157 15.94 41.81 0.32
C HIS A 157 14.50 42.06 -0.14
N ARG A 158 13.86 41.06 -0.74
CA ARG A 158 12.51 41.21 -1.30
C ARG A 158 11.44 40.83 -0.30
N ASP A 159 11.03 41.82 0.48
CA ASP A 159 9.99 41.72 1.51
C ASP A 159 8.57 41.73 0.93
N LEU A 160 7.67 40.95 1.53
CA LEU A 160 6.24 40.95 1.21
C LEU A 160 5.48 41.92 2.13
N GLN A 161 4.68 42.81 1.52
CA GLN A 161 3.90 43.81 2.26
C GLN A 161 2.44 43.37 2.43
N SER A 162 1.79 43.88 3.47
CA SER A 162 0.36 43.64 3.73
C SER A 162 -0.52 44.14 2.57
N ALA A 163 -1.54 43.36 2.21
CA ALA A 163 -2.63 43.89 1.40
C ALA A 163 -3.40 44.98 2.16
N ARG A 164 -4.25 45.69 1.44
CA ARG A 164 -4.98 46.84 1.97
C ARG A 164 -6.48 46.59 1.92
N TYR A 165 -7.20 47.21 2.85
CA TYR A 165 -8.65 47.19 2.90
C TYR A 165 -9.20 48.61 2.84
N LEU A 166 -10.41 48.75 2.28
CA LEU A 166 -11.14 50.02 2.28
C LEU A 166 -11.75 50.26 3.66
N ASN A 167 -11.32 51.32 4.35
CA ASN A 167 -11.84 51.67 5.67
C ASN A 167 -13.18 52.43 5.58
N GLY A 168 -13.86 52.62 6.71
CA GLY A 168 -15.15 53.32 6.77
C GLY A 168 -15.13 54.81 6.37
N GLN A 169 -13.95 55.38 6.10
CA GLN A 169 -13.75 56.74 5.58
C GLN A 169 -13.46 56.75 4.07
N GLY A 170 -13.48 55.60 3.40
CA GLY A 170 -13.17 55.46 1.98
C GLY A 170 -11.68 55.53 1.66
N GLN A 171 -10.79 55.25 2.63
CA GLN A 171 -9.34 55.25 2.45
C GLN A 171 -8.76 53.84 2.60
N HIS A 172 -7.74 53.52 1.80
CA HIS A 172 -7.07 52.22 1.87
C HIS A 172 -6.04 52.17 3.01
N SER A 173 -6.21 51.23 3.94
CA SER A 173 -5.33 50.99 5.10
C SER A 173 -4.78 49.56 5.05
N PRO A 174 -3.56 49.28 5.56
CA PRO A 174 -3.03 47.92 5.59
C PRO A 174 -3.85 47.03 6.51
N ILE A 175 -4.07 45.77 6.13
CA ILE A 175 -4.78 44.77 6.95
C ILE A 175 -3.98 44.44 8.21
N PHE A 176 -2.66 44.34 8.07
CA PHE A 176 -1.71 44.13 9.15
C PHE A 176 -0.79 45.34 9.28
N GLU A 177 -0.86 46.04 10.42
CA GLU A 177 0.01 47.15 10.76
C GLU A 177 1.29 46.64 11.45
N GLY A 178 2.48 46.93 10.88
CA GLY A 178 3.75 46.50 11.47
C GLY A 178 4.85 46.24 10.45
N GLU A 179 5.70 45.26 10.75
CA GLU A 179 6.77 44.74 9.86
C GLU A 179 6.21 44.05 8.61
N ALA A 180 7.06 43.82 7.61
CA ALA A 180 6.74 43.03 6.42
C ALA A 180 6.13 41.66 6.79
N LEU A 181 5.16 41.19 6.01
CA LEU A 181 4.53 39.88 6.20
C LEU A 181 5.57 38.77 6.15
N VAL A 182 6.45 38.85 5.15
CA VAL A 182 7.62 37.98 4.92
C VAL A 182 8.83 38.88 4.75
N VAL A 183 9.93 38.57 5.44
CA VAL A 183 11.21 39.28 5.33
C VAL A 183 12.12 38.52 4.38
N GLY A 184 12.45 39.14 3.24
CA GLY A 184 13.20 38.54 2.15
C GLY A 184 12.51 37.36 1.46
N TYR A 185 13.02 36.98 0.30
CA TYR A 185 12.70 35.74 -0.42
C TYR A 185 11.22 35.56 -0.85
N LYS A 186 10.39 36.62 -0.88
CA LYS A 186 8.97 36.52 -1.28
C LYS A 186 8.79 35.79 -2.63
N ASP A 187 9.69 36.03 -3.57
CA ASP A 187 9.66 35.48 -4.92
C ASP A 187 9.92 33.98 -4.94
N ALA A 188 10.93 33.50 -4.20
CA ALA A 188 11.22 32.09 -4.08
C ALA A 188 10.08 31.36 -3.36
N LEU A 189 9.50 31.98 -2.34
CA LEU A 189 8.35 31.45 -1.62
C LEU A 189 7.16 31.22 -2.56
N LEU A 190 6.79 32.22 -3.36
CA LEU A 190 5.70 32.10 -4.33
C LEU A 190 5.98 31.00 -5.35
N VAL A 191 7.21 30.91 -5.86
CA VAL A 191 7.59 29.88 -6.84
C VAL A 191 7.45 28.47 -6.25
N TYR A 192 7.90 28.24 -5.02
CA TYR A 192 7.66 26.96 -4.35
C TYR A 192 6.16 26.69 -4.11
N GLN A 193 5.38 27.68 -3.68
CA GLN A 193 3.93 27.54 -3.49
C GLN A 193 3.20 27.15 -4.79
N MET A 194 3.61 27.74 -5.92
CA MET A 194 3.09 27.40 -7.24
C MET A 194 3.47 25.97 -7.64
N MET A 195 4.72 25.56 -7.44
CA MET A 195 5.17 24.18 -7.69
C MET A 195 4.39 23.17 -6.83
N ASN A 196 4.22 23.45 -5.54
CA ASN A 196 3.47 22.63 -4.61
C ASN A 196 2.02 22.47 -5.06
N THR A 197 1.32 23.57 -5.28
CA THR A 197 -0.10 23.53 -5.69
C THR A 197 -0.27 22.85 -7.04
N LEU A 198 0.67 23.04 -7.98
CA LEU A 198 0.66 22.39 -9.29
C LEU A 198 0.79 20.86 -9.16
N LEU A 199 1.73 20.36 -8.36
CA LEU A 199 1.87 18.92 -8.11
C LEU A 199 0.66 18.34 -7.39
N GLU A 200 0.13 19.04 -6.38
CA GLU A 200 -1.08 18.62 -5.65
C GLU A 200 -2.29 18.48 -6.61
N GLN A 201 -2.51 19.49 -7.47
CA GLN A 201 -3.62 19.41 -8.43
C GLN A 201 -3.39 18.33 -9.49
N GLN A 202 -2.15 18.09 -9.92
CA GLN A 202 -1.85 16.98 -10.82
C GLN A 202 -2.15 15.63 -10.18
N VAL A 203 -1.81 15.42 -8.90
CA VAL A 203 -2.16 14.19 -8.16
C VAL A 203 -3.67 13.94 -8.21
N HIS A 204 -4.48 14.96 -7.91
CA HIS A 204 -5.93 14.85 -7.95
C HIS A 204 -6.47 14.59 -9.36
N LEU A 205 -5.96 15.30 -10.36
CA LEU A 205 -6.40 15.21 -11.74
C LEU A 205 -6.05 13.85 -12.37
N SER A 206 -4.82 13.37 -12.17
CA SER A 206 -4.38 12.04 -12.59
C SER A 206 -5.26 10.95 -12.00
N LYS A 207 -5.59 11.04 -10.69
CA LYS A 207 -6.52 10.12 -10.03
C LYS A 207 -7.91 10.16 -10.65
N LEU A 208 -8.46 11.36 -10.86
CA LEU A 208 -9.79 11.54 -11.42
C LEU A 208 -9.92 10.99 -12.86
N LYS A 209 -8.93 11.26 -13.72
CA LYS A 209 -8.92 10.81 -15.12
C LYS A 209 -8.70 9.29 -15.25
N ALA A 210 -7.78 8.74 -14.45
CA ALA A 210 -7.38 7.33 -14.54
C ALA A 210 -8.50 6.35 -14.18
N VAL A 211 -9.38 6.77 -13.29
CA VAL A 211 -10.54 6.03 -12.84
C VAL A 211 -11.49 5.61 -13.99
N TYR A 212 -11.52 6.33 -15.10
CA TYR A 212 -12.31 6.02 -16.30
C TYR A 212 -11.45 5.63 -17.52
N ALA A 213 -10.13 5.58 -17.36
CA ALA A 213 -9.19 5.32 -18.41
C ALA A 213 -9.09 3.82 -18.74
N ASN A 214 -8.77 3.51 -20.00
CA ASN A 214 -8.22 2.20 -20.37
C ASN A 214 -6.70 2.19 -20.14
N THR A 215 -6.07 1.02 -20.29
CA THR A 215 -4.62 0.85 -20.05
C THR A 215 -3.77 1.85 -20.85
N ASP A 216 -4.06 2.04 -22.14
CA ASP A 216 -3.32 2.99 -22.98
C ASP A 216 -3.43 4.44 -22.47
N THR A 217 -4.62 4.83 -22.02
CA THR A 217 -4.88 6.15 -21.46
C THR A 217 -4.20 6.30 -20.10
N MET A 218 -4.16 5.25 -19.26
CA MET A 218 -3.41 5.28 -18.00
C MET A 218 -1.92 5.47 -18.25
N GLN A 219 -1.33 4.81 -19.25
CA GLN A 219 0.07 5.03 -19.63
C GLN A 219 0.33 6.45 -20.13
N ALA A 220 -0.59 7.03 -20.91
CA ALA A 220 -0.50 8.42 -21.35
C ALA A 220 -0.55 9.39 -20.17
N LEU A 221 -1.46 9.17 -19.21
CA LEU A 221 -1.54 9.96 -17.97
C LEU A 221 -0.27 9.82 -17.12
N ALA A 222 0.34 8.63 -17.08
CA ALA A 222 1.61 8.41 -16.39
C ALA A 222 2.74 9.24 -17.02
N ALA A 223 2.81 9.27 -18.36
CA ALA A 223 3.80 10.05 -19.08
C ALA A 223 3.60 11.57 -18.91
N GLU A 224 2.35 12.04 -18.89
CA GLU A 224 1.99 13.44 -18.61
C GLU A 224 2.45 13.85 -17.19
N ALA A 225 2.06 13.07 -16.19
CA ALA A 225 2.44 13.29 -14.80
C ALA A 225 3.96 13.25 -14.60
N GLN A 226 4.65 12.29 -15.23
CA GLN A 226 6.12 12.19 -15.17
C GLN A 226 6.81 13.40 -15.80
N THR A 227 6.29 13.89 -16.94
CA THR A 227 6.85 15.07 -17.61
C THR A 227 6.74 16.31 -16.72
N LEU A 228 5.59 16.49 -16.08
CA LEU A 228 5.39 17.59 -15.12
C LEU A 228 6.31 17.45 -13.91
N LEU A 229 6.39 16.25 -13.32
CA LEU A 229 7.23 15.97 -12.16
C LEU A 229 8.70 16.29 -12.45
N ASN A 230 9.22 15.84 -13.60
CA ASN A 230 10.59 16.12 -14.02
C ASN A 230 10.85 17.62 -14.22
N SER A 231 9.87 18.34 -14.79
CA SER A 231 9.95 19.79 -14.98
C SER A 231 10.02 20.52 -13.65
N VAL A 232 9.12 20.21 -12.72
CA VAL A 232 9.06 20.82 -11.38
C VAL A 232 10.31 20.51 -10.57
N THR A 233 10.76 19.25 -10.56
CA THR A 233 11.96 18.83 -9.81
C THR A 233 13.23 19.50 -10.35
N SER A 234 13.34 19.63 -11.68
CA SER A 234 14.44 20.36 -12.31
C SER A 234 14.46 21.84 -11.93
N LYS A 235 13.29 22.50 -11.94
CA LYS A 235 13.14 23.89 -11.49
C LYS A 235 13.50 24.04 -10.02
N ALA A 236 12.99 23.19 -9.15
CA ALA A 236 13.31 23.22 -7.72
C ALA A 236 14.82 23.07 -7.45
N THR A 237 15.48 22.12 -8.12
CA THR A 237 16.93 21.91 -8.02
C THR A 237 17.70 23.15 -8.48
N GLN A 238 17.29 23.79 -9.58
CA GLN A 238 17.90 25.02 -10.06
C GLN A 238 17.67 26.20 -9.08
N LEU A 239 16.48 26.29 -8.47
CA LEU A 239 16.19 27.32 -7.47
C LEU A 239 17.09 27.16 -6.25
N GLU A 240 17.25 25.93 -5.73
CA GLU A 240 18.15 25.62 -4.61
C GLU A 240 19.59 26.02 -4.92
N GLN A 241 20.08 25.69 -6.13
CA GLN A 241 21.42 26.07 -6.57
C GLN A 241 21.60 27.59 -6.66
N LEU A 242 20.57 28.33 -7.11
CA LEU A 242 20.60 29.79 -7.19
C LEU A 242 20.53 30.46 -5.82
N LEU A 243 19.77 29.87 -4.89
CA LEU A 243 19.60 30.37 -3.53
C LEU A 243 20.86 30.21 -2.67
N GLY A 244 21.67 29.18 -2.94
CA GLY A 244 22.91 28.90 -2.20
C GLY A 244 22.67 28.37 -0.79
N SER A 245 23.76 28.11 -0.06
CA SER A 245 23.74 27.42 1.25
C SER A 245 23.12 28.22 2.41
N ASP A 246 22.91 29.53 2.23
CA ASP A 246 22.41 30.42 3.30
C ASP A 246 20.88 30.56 3.30
N ALA A 247 20.22 30.25 2.18
CA ALA A 247 18.75 30.27 2.06
C ALA A 247 17.99 29.21 2.90
N PRO A 248 18.52 28.00 3.16
CA PRO A 248 17.90 27.00 4.05
C PRO A 248 17.68 27.47 5.49
N VAL A 249 18.18 28.64 5.89
CA VAL A 249 17.93 29.22 7.22
C VAL A 249 16.54 29.90 7.30
N ASN A 250 15.89 30.21 6.16
CA ASN A 250 14.56 30.81 6.14
C ASN A 250 13.47 29.74 6.37
N ALA A 251 12.80 29.79 7.53
CA ALA A 251 11.81 28.79 7.94
C ALA A 251 10.62 28.63 6.96
N MET A 252 10.21 29.69 6.25
CA MET A 252 9.10 29.61 5.28
C MET A 252 9.53 28.86 4.01
N LEU A 253 10.77 29.07 3.54
CA LEU A 253 11.32 28.32 2.40
C LEU A 253 11.50 26.84 2.74
N VAL A 254 12.02 26.52 3.93
CA VAL A 254 12.16 25.14 4.41
C VAL A 254 10.79 24.43 4.41
N THR A 255 9.75 25.13 4.83
CA THR A 255 8.39 24.57 4.86
C THR A 255 7.85 24.27 3.47
N GLU A 256 8.04 25.17 2.50
CA GLU A 256 7.60 24.92 1.13
C GLU A 256 8.44 23.86 0.42
N GLN A 257 9.74 23.73 0.74
CA GLN A 257 10.60 22.65 0.26
C GLN A 257 10.15 21.28 0.79
N ALA A 258 9.86 21.17 2.09
CA ALA A 258 9.35 19.93 2.68
C ALA A 258 7.98 19.52 2.09
N LYS A 259 7.10 20.48 1.81
CA LYS A 259 5.85 20.24 1.05
C LYS A 259 6.14 19.69 -0.34
N LEU A 260 7.12 20.25 -1.05
CA LEU A 260 7.48 19.83 -2.40
C LEU A 260 7.99 18.39 -2.43
N ASN A 261 8.84 18.02 -1.48
CA ASN A 261 9.35 16.65 -1.35
C ASN A 261 8.20 15.66 -1.14
N SER A 262 7.30 15.92 -0.18
CA SER A 262 6.11 15.09 0.07
C SER A 262 5.20 14.97 -1.18
N LEU A 263 4.97 16.06 -1.90
CA LEU A 263 4.12 16.06 -3.10
C LEU A 263 4.77 15.34 -4.29
N THR A 264 6.09 15.45 -4.43
CA THR A 264 6.88 14.71 -5.42
C THR A 264 6.72 13.21 -5.20
N MET A 265 6.81 12.74 -3.95
CA MET A 265 6.57 11.34 -3.61
C MET A 265 5.14 10.89 -3.90
N LYS A 266 4.14 11.72 -3.53
CA LYS A 266 2.72 11.42 -3.79
C LYS A 266 2.44 11.28 -5.29
N LEU A 267 3.00 12.17 -6.12
CA LEU A 267 2.84 12.08 -7.58
C LEU A 267 3.61 10.89 -8.16
N GLY A 268 4.80 10.59 -7.64
CA GLY A 268 5.57 9.38 -7.99
C GLY A 268 4.77 8.09 -7.76
N SER A 269 4.12 7.97 -6.60
CA SER A 269 3.24 6.83 -6.29
C SER A 269 2.04 6.74 -7.24
N VAL A 270 1.43 7.87 -7.61
CA VAL A 270 0.37 7.90 -8.63
C VAL A 270 0.90 7.43 -9.98
N ILE A 271 2.10 7.86 -10.40
CA ILE A 271 2.72 7.43 -11.66
C ILE A 271 2.93 5.90 -11.67
N GLN A 272 3.41 5.32 -10.57
CA GLN A 272 3.57 3.86 -10.44
C GLN A 272 2.22 3.13 -10.57
N TRP A 273 1.17 3.62 -9.88
CA TRP A 273 -0.17 3.07 -10.03
C TRP A 273 -0.68 3.16 -11.48
N LEU A 274 -0.47 4.29 -12.15
CA LEU A 274 -0.87 4.46 -13.55
C LEU A 274 -0.13 3.52 -14.51
N LYS A 275 1.08 3.08 -14.15
CA LYS A 275 1.86 2.06 -14.87
C LYS A 275 1.40 0.63 -14.57
N GLY A 276 0.50 0.42 -13.61
CA GLY A 276 0.05 -0.90 -13.16
C GLY A 276 0.97 -1.55 -12.14
N GLU A 277 1.85 -0.78 -11.50
CA GLU A 277 2.85 -1.30 -10.56
C GLU A 277 2.33 -1.33 -9.11
N GLY A 278 1.05 -1.08 -8.86
CA GLY A 278 0.41 -1.09 -7.55
C GLY A 278 -1.05 -0.67 -7.65
N ASN A 279 -1.78 -0.68 -6.53
CA ASN A 279 -3.16 -0.22 -6.52
C ASN A 279 -3.26 1.29 -6.23
N TYR A 280 -4.48 1.83 -6.28
CA TYR A 280 -4.77 3.26 -6.08
C TYR A 280 -4.24 3.83 -4.74
N LEU A 281 -4.07 2.99 -3.72
CA LEU A 281 -3.58 3.37 -2.39
C LEU A 281 -2.05 3.20 -2.27
N GLY A 282 -1.35 2.84 -3.35
CA GLY A 282 0.08 2.51 -3.30
C GLY A 282 0.37 1.20 -2.58
N LEU A 283 -0.66 0.35 -2.41
CA LEU A 283 -0.52 -0.99 -1.84
C LEU A 283 -0.36 -2.02 -2.99
N PRO A 284 0.21 -3.20 -2.70
CA PRO A 284 0.21 -4.34 -3.63
C PRO A 284 -1.20 -4.69 -4.14
N ASP A 285 -1.31 -5.13 -5.39
CA ASP A 285 -2.61 -5.48 -6.00
C ASP A 285 -3.32 -6.66 -5.30
N ASP A 286 -2.55 -7.58 -4.72
CA ASP A 286 -3.05 -8.75 -3.99
C ASP A 286 -3.24 -8.51 -2.48
N PHE A 287 -3.15 -7.25 -2.05
CA PHE A 287 -3.38 -6.85 -0.67
C PHE A 287 -4.81 -7.22 -0.23
N VAL A 288 -4.91 -7.95 0.88
CA VAL A 288 -6.16 -8.22 1.59
C VAL A 288 -5.96 -7.93 3.07
N LEU A 289 -6.85 -7.11 3.63
CA LEU A 289 -6.85 -6.80 5.06
C LEU A 289 -7.47 -7.96 5.85
N PHE A 290 -6.62 -8.78 6.46
CA PHE A 290 -7.05 -9.89 7.29
C PHE A 290 -7.11 -9.55 8.78
N LEU A 291 -8.31 -9.62 9.35
CA LEU A 291 -8.57 -9.34 10.77
C LEU A 291 -8.82 -10.64 11.54
N GLN A 292 -7.79 -11.14 12.22
CA GLN A 292 -7.88 -12.46 12.88
C GLN A 292 -8.58 -12.38 14.24
N GLY A 293 -9.66 -13.16 14.39
CA GLY A 293 -10.29 -13.37 15.70
C GLY A 293 -10.90 -12.12 16.33
N PHE A 294 -11.35 -11.17 15.50
CA PHE A 294 -11.99 -9.93 15.93
C PHE A 294 -13.17 -10.23 16.88
N LYS A 295 -13.23 -9.54 18.03
CA LYS A 295 -14.29 -9.74 19.03
C LYS A 295 -15.19 -8.52 19.09
N ASP A 296 -16.46 -8.69 18.77
CA ASP A 296 -17.50 -7.69 19.01
C ASP A 296 -18.50 -8.21 20.04
N LYS A 297 -18.70 -7.46 21.13
CA LYS A 297 -19.66 -7.77 22.22
C LYS A 297 -19.58 -9.22 22.74
N GLY A 298 -18.38 -9.81 22.74
CA GLY A 298 -18.14 -11.17 23.22
C GLY A 298 -18.27 -12.27 22.15
N ASN A 299 -18.68 -11.95 20.93
CA ASN A 299 -18.69 -12.88 19.79
C ASN A 299 -17.42 -12.72 18.96
N THR A 300 -16.79 -13.84 18.59
CA THR A 300 -15.65 -13.84 17.67
C THR A 300 -16.14 -13.91 16.23
N VAL A 301 -15.77 -12.90 15.45
CA VAL A 301 -15.94 -12.84 14.00
C VAL A 301 -14.65 -13.37 13.36
N TYR A 302 -14.80 -14.31 12.44
CA TYR A 302 -13.67 -14.96 11.78
C TYR A 302 -13.44 -14.49 10.35
N ASP A 303 -14.51 -14.09 9.64
CA ASP A 303 -14.39 -13.57 8.28
C ASP A 303 -14.05 -12.06 8.32
N SER A 304 -13.00 -11.67 7.59
CA SER A 304 -12.42 -10.32 7.65
C SER A 304 -13.39 -9.25 7.15
N PHE A 305 -14.18 -9.55 6.11
CA PHE A 305 -15.25 -8.65 5.65
C PHE A 305 -16.30 -8.40 6.74
N ASP A 306 -16.67 -9.42 7.52
CA ASP A 306 -17.67 -9.26 8.57
C ASP A 306 -17.15 -8.43 9.75
N ALA A 307 -15.85 -8.54 10.06
CA ALA A 307 -15.18 -7.69 11.02
C ALA A 307 -15.15 -6.22 10.54
N ILE A 308 -14.74 -5.97 9.29
CA ILE A 308 -14.74 -4.62 8.68
C ILE A 308 -16.15 -4.04 8.63
N LYS A 309 -17.15 -4.83 8.21
CA LYS A 309 -18.57 -4.45 8.21
C LYS A 309 -19.05 -4.00 9.59
N THR A 310 -18.57 -4.65 10.65
CA THR A 310 -18.87 -4.30 12.04
C THR A 310 -18.17 -3.00 12.43
N LEU A 311 -16.87 -2.85 12.14
CA LEU A 311 -16.10 -1.64 12.41
C LEU A 311 -16.72 -0.39 11.76
N LEU A 312 -17.10 -0.50 10.49
CA LEU A 312 -17.74 0.57 9.72
C LEU A 312 -19.09 1.06 10.31
N LYS A 313 -19.75 0.24 11.13
CA LYS A 313 -21.08 0.51 11.71
C LYS A 313 -21.10 0.68 13.23
N SER A 314 -20.03 0.27 13.92
CA SER A 314 -19.98 0.21 15.38
C SER A 314 -19.47 1.51 15.99
N SER A 315 -19.98 1.84 17.18
CA SER A 315 -19.63 3.05 17.94
C SER A 315 -18.16 3.19 18.33
N ALA A 316 -17.35 2.15 18.12
CA ALA A 316 -15.91 2.21 18.39
C ALA A 316 -15.12 2.98 17.32
N TYR A 317 -15.61 2.98 16.07
CA TYR A 317 -14.97 3.66 14.94
C TYR A 317 -15.93 4.53 14.11
N ASP A 318 -17.22 4.19 14.00
CA ASP A 318 -18.30 4.99 13.39
C ASP A 318 -17.93 5.67 12.04
N VAL A 319 -17.16 5.00 11.17
CA VAL A 319 -16.61 5.61 9.94
C VAL A 319 -17.72 6.12 9.01
N VAL A 320 -18.75 5.30 8.74
CA VAL A 320 -19.87 5.70 7.89
C VAL A 320 -20.69 6.84 8.51
N PRO A 321 -21.19 6.73 9.76
CA PRO A 321 -21.92 7.83 10.41
C PRO A 321 -21.09 9.13 10.51
N SER A 322 -19.79 9.03 10.76
CA SER A 322 -18.90 10.19 10.89
C SER A 322 -18.73 10.91 9.57
N ALA A 323 -18.57 10.19 8.45
CA ALA A 323 -18.50 10.77 7.13
C ALA A 323 -19.82 11.47 6.72
N GLU A 324 -20.97 10.83 6.96
CA GLU A 324 -22.28 11.45 6.69
C GLU A 324 -22.48 12.74 7.50
N LYS A 325 -22.08 12.73 8.78
CA LYS A 325 -22.12 13.90 9.65
C LYS A 325 -21.20 15.02 9.15
N ALA A 326 -19.95 14.70 8.80
CA ALA A 326 -18.98 15.68 8.30
C ALA A 326 -19.48 16.38 7.02
N LEU A 327 -20.09 15.63 6.09
CA LEU A 327 -20.69 16.21 4.89
C LEU A 327 -21.86 17.15 5.21
N LEU A 328 -22.72 16.78 6.17
CA LEU A 328 -23.83 17.63 6.58
C LEU A 328 -23.34 18.93 7.24
N GLU A 329 -22.31 18.85 8.07
CA GLU A 329 -21.68 20.02 8.70
C GLU A 329 -21.06 20.94 7.64
N ALA A 330 -20.37 20.37 6.64
CA ALA A 330 -19.80 21.13 5.51
C ALA A 330 -20.88 21.88 4.72
N LYS A 331 -21.98 21.21 4.36
CA LYS A 331 -23.12 21.83 3.64
C LYS A 331 -23.78 22.98 4.40
N ASN A 332 -23.80 22.90 5.73
CA ASN A 332 -24.38 23.96 6.57
C ASN A 332 -23.42 25.14 6.75
N ALA A 333 -22.11 24.86 6.83
CA ALA A 333 -21.07 25.87 6.95
C ALA A 333 -20.94 26.71 5.66
N ASP A 334 -20.96 26.05 4.49
CA ASP A 334 -20.84 26.70 3.17
C ASP A 334 -21.89 27.81 2.95
N LYS A 335 -23.15 27.54 3.31
CA LYS A 335 -24.27 28.50 3.14
C LYS A 335 -24.11 29.80 3.91
N ASN A 336 -23.32 29.81 4.99
CA ASN A 336 -23.22 30.96 5.90
C ASN A 336 -21.79 31.50 5.99
N TYR A 337 -20.88 31.03 5.13
CA TYR A 337 -19.47 31.37 5.24
C TYR A 337 -19.21 32.83 4.86
N ARG A 338 -18.37 33.50 5.65
CA ARG A 338 -17.84 34.83 5.35
C ARG A 338 -16.35 34.82 5.67
N TYR A 339 -15.50 35.13 4.69
CA TYR A 339 -14.07 35.20 4.92
C TYR A 339 -13.74 36.46 5.74
N GLN A 340 -13.61 36.26 7.05
CA GLN A 340 -13.36 37.30 8.04
C GLN A 340 -12.23 36.88 8.98
N ARG A 341 -11.48 37.87 9.49
CA ARG A 341 -10.23 37.64 10.24
C ARG A 341 -10.38 36.70 11.44
N ASP A 342 -11.43 36.87 12.25
CA ASP A 342 -11.60 36.04 13.45
C ASP A 342 -11.99 34.59 13.13
N GLN A 343 -12.79 34.37 12.10
CA GLN A 343 -13.06 33.01 11.60
C GLN A 343 -11.78 32.38 11.03
N PHE A 344 -11.00 33.14 10.26
CA PHE A 344 -9.72 32.66 9.74
C PHE A 344 -8.78 32.24 10.87
N ARG A 345 -8.63 33.05 11.93
CA ARG A 345 -7.83 32.69 13.12
C ARG A 345 -8.29 31.39 13.78
N GLN A 346 -9.60 31.19 13.89
CA GLN A 346 -10.17 29.98 14.47
C GLN A 346 -9.90 28.76 13.58
N THR A 347 -10.08 28.90 12.26
CA THR A 347 -9.73 27.86 11.28
C THR A 347 -8.24 27.51 11.35
N PHE A 348 -7.37 28.51 11.35
CA PHE A 348 -5.92 28.36 11.43
C PHE A 348 -5.47 27.61 12.70
N ALA A 349 -6.03 27.94 13.86
CA ALA A 349 -5.74 27.23 15.12
C ALA A 349 -6.24 25.77 15.09
N ASN A 350 -7.38 25.51 14.46
CA ASN A 350 -7.90 24.16 14.30
C ASN A 350 -7.08 23.33 13.31
N GLU A 351 -6.61 23.94 12.23
CA GLU A 351 -5.67 23.32 11.28
C GLU A 351 -4.38 22.93 12.00
N GLN A 352 -3.83 23.82 12.85
CA GLN A 352 -2.65 23.50 13.66
C GLN A 352 -2.88 22.28 14.56
N GLN A 353 -4.05 22.18 15.20
CA GLN A 353 -4.40 21.00 15.99
C GLN A 353 -4.53 19.74 15.12
N ALA A 354 -5.13 19.85 13.93
CA ALA A 354 -5.26 18.74 12.99
C ALA A 354 -3.90 18.24 12.50
N LEU A 355 -3.00 19.15 12.11
CA LEU A 355 -1.62 18.85 11.73
C LEU A 355 -0.86 18.18 12.87
N ASN A 356 -1.00 18.67 14.11
CA ASN A 356 -0.39 18.04 15.29
C ASN A 356 -0.95 16.63 15.55
N ASN A 357 -2.25 16.41 15.37
CA ASN A 357 -2.86 15.08 15.50
C ASN A 357 -2.33 14.12 14.42
N GLN A 358 -2.11 14.60 13.19
CA GLN A 358 -1.50 13.81 12.11
C GLN A 358 -0.04 13.50 12.40
N LEU A 359 0.74 14.49 12.86
CA LEU A 359 2.13 14.29 13.25
C LEU A 359 2.25 13.29 14.41
N PHE A 360 1.35 13.38 15.39
CA PHE A 360 1.28 12.41 16.49
C PHE A 360 1.00 10.99 15.99
N LYS A 361 0.15 10.80 14.97
CA LYS A 361 -0.04 9.47 14.37
C LYS A 361 1.24 8.96 13.71
N LEU A 362 1.99 9.83 13.03
CA LEU A 362 3.22 9.46 12.30
C LEU A 362 4.39 9.15 13.24
N LEU A 363 4.65 10.03 14.22
CA LEU A 363 5.83 10.01 15.08
C LEU A 363 5.56 9.57 16.51
N GLY A 364 4.30 9.59 16.97
CA GLY A 364 3.96 9.36 18.38
C GLY A 364 4.32 10.55 19.29
N CYS A 365 4.57 11.73 18.73
CA CYS A 365 4.74 12.98 19.47
C CYS A 365 4.19 14.20 18.71
N THR A 366 4.00 15.30 19.42
CA THR A 366 3.46 16.58 18.89
C THR A 366 4.48 17.70 19.04
N VAL A 367 4.27 18.81 18.32
CA VAL A 367 5.05 20.05 18.49
C VAL A 367 4.25 21.03 19.38
N GLY A 368 4.90 21.58 20.40
CA GLY A 368 4.31 22.53 21.36
C GLY A 368 4.98 23.90 21.34
N GLN A 369 4.31 24.91 21.92
CA GLN A 369 4.90 26.22 22.16
C GLN A 369 5.84 26.14 23.37
N GLY A 370 7.16 26.09 23.13
CA GLY A 370 8.17 26.45 24.14
C GLY A 370 8.98 25.32 24.78
N ASP A 371 8.67 24.05 24.52
CA ASP A 371 9.56 22.90 24.77
C ASP A 371 9.22 21.80 23.76
N ASN A 372 10.24 21.12 23.22
CA ASN A 372 10.07 20.04 22.25
C ASN A 372 9.31 18.87 22.93
N LEU A 373 7.97 18.84 22.80
CA LEU A 373 7.08 17.95 23.57
C LEU A 373 7.44 16.47 23.39
N CYS A 374 8.14 16.09 22.31
CA CYS A 374 8.67 14.74 22.12
C CYS A 374 9.56 14.26 23.29
N ALA A 375 10.31 15.15 23.95
CA ALA A 375 11.12 14.83 25.13
C ALA A 375 10.27 14.50 26.38
N SER A 376 9.03 15.00 26.45
CA SER A 376 8.10 14.77 27.56
C SER A 376 7.16 13.58 27.36
N GLN A 377 7.13 12.98 26.15
CA GLN A 377 6.24 11.87 25.81
C GLN A 377 6.89 10.50 26.05
N THR A 378 6.09 9.54 26.54
CA THR A 378 6.59 8.22 26.97
C THR A 378 7.08 7.37 25.80
N ALA A 379 8.09 6.53 26.03
CA ALA A 379 8.57 5.56 25.04
C ALA A 379 7.45 4.60 24.55
N ALA A 380 6.41 4.39 25.36
CA ALA A 380 5.25 3.58 24.98
C ALA A 380 4.38 4.24 23.89
N GLN A 381 4.19 5.57 23.94
CA GLN A 381 3.41 6.30 22.92
C GLN A 381 4.10 6.30 21.56
N ARG A 382 5.44 6.37 21.54
CA ARG A 382 6.24 6.35 20.31
C ARG A 382 6.36 4.98 19.66
N LYS A 383 6.38 3.91 20.44
CA LYS A 383 6.32 2.53 19.92
C LYS A 383 5.06 2.22 19.07
N SER A 384 4.00 3.00 19.23
CA SER A 384 2.75 2.85 18.47
C SER A 384 2.64 3.83 17.29
N SER A 385 3.70 4.56 16.96
CA SER A 385 3.72 5.47 15.80
C SER A 385 3.77 4.72 14.47
N LEU A 386 3.24 5.31 13.40
CA LEU A 386 3.26 4.70 12.07
C LEU A 386 4.68 4.41 11.59
N ILE A 387 5.63 5.32 11.80
CA ILE A 387 7.03 5.12 11.39
C ILE A 387 7.64 3.93 12.14
N THR A 388 7.44 3.82 13.46
CA THR A 388 7.98 2.69 14.23
C THR A 388 7.33 1.35 13.84
N GLN A 389 6.02 1.34 13.60
CA GLN A 389 5.31 0.15 13.12
C GLN A 389 5.74 -0.24 11.69
N GLN A 390 6.06 0.75 10.88
CA GLN A 390 6.57 0.55 9.53
C GLN A 390 7.95 -0.12 9.56
N GLN A 391 8.84 0.32 10.45
CA GLN A 391 10.15 -0.29 10.65
C GLN A 391 10.02 -1.76 11.06
N GLN A 392 9.14 -2.08 12.00
CA GLN A 392 8.84 -3.47 12.38
C GLN A 392 8.30 -4.30 11.21
N SER A 393 7.51 -3.68 10.32
CA SER A 393 6.99 -4.34 9.11
C SER A 393 8.11 -4.64 8.11
N ILE A 394 9.10 -3.74 7.98
CA ILE A 394 10.30 -3.94 7.14
C ILE A 394 11.16 -5.06 7.72
N GLU A 395 11.47 -5.05 9.01
CA GLU A 395 12.23 -6.12 9.68
C GLU A 395 11.57 -7.48 9.48
N ALA A 396 10.24 -7.54 9.65
CA ALA A 396 9.48 -8.76 9.42
C ALA A 396 9.60 -9.23 7.96
N ALA A 397 9.44 -8.31 6.99
CA ALA A 397 9.54 -8.62 5.57
C ALA A 397 10.93 -9.11 5.17
N THR A 398 12.01 -8.51 5.71
CA THR A 398 13.39 -8.96 5.53
C THR A 398 13.58 -10.39 6.05
N LEU A 399 13.12 -10.67 7.27
CA LEU A 399 13.14 -12.03 7.82
C LEU A 399 12.29 -13.02 7.00
N GLY A 400 11.25 -12.53 6.33
CA GLY A 400 10.45 -13.28 5.36
C GLY A 400 11.26 -13.71 4.14
N VAL A 401 12.03 -12.78 3.55
CA VAL A 401 12.94 -13.07 2.42
C VAL A 401 14.00 -14.09 2.83
N GLU A 402 14.71 -13.87 3.94
CA GLU A 402 15.74 -14.79 4.43
C GLU A 402 15.18 -16.21 4.67
N ARG A 403 13.98 -16.30 5.24
CA ARG A 403 13.31 -17.58 5.48
C ARG A 403 12.98 -18.28 4.15
N ALA A 404 12.45 -17.56 3.18
CA ALA A 404 12.09 -18.13 1.88
C ALA A 404 13.32 -18.62 1.11
N GLN A 405 14.43 -17.87 1.15
CA GLN A 405 15.71 -18.28 0.58
C GLN A 405 16.27 -19.54 1.25
N LYS A 406 16.27 -19.59 2.58
CA LYS A 406 16.71 -20.78 3.33
C LYS A 406 15.82 -22.00 3.04
N ALA A 407 14.51 -21.81 2.89
CA ALA A 407 13.59 -22.87 2.52
C ALA A 407 13.93 -23.41 1.12
N ARG A 408 14.17 -22.54 0.13
CA ARG A 408 14.61 -22.91 -1.21
C ARG A 408 15.87 -23.77 -1.17
N GLU A 409 16.94 -23.31 -0.52
CA GLU A 409 18.20 -24.04 -0.40
C GLU A 409 18.01 -25.42 0.22
N THR A 410 17.18 -25.50 1.27
CA THR A 410 16.86 -26.76 1.93
C THR A 410 16.11 -27.72 0.99
N ILE A 411 15.16 -27.21 0.21
CA ILE A 411 14.38 -28.01 -0.75
C ILE A 411 15.28 -28.51 -1.90
N GLU A 412 16.16 -27.67 -2.43
CA GLU A 412 17.14 -28.09 -3.45
C GLU A 412 18.08 -29.19 -2.94
N GLY A 413 18.53 -29.07 -1.68
CA GLY A 413 19.29 -30.12 -1.01
C GLY A 413 18.48 -31.42 -0.90
N ASN A 414 17.21 -31.35 -0.52
CA ASN A 414 16.33 -32.52 -0.45
C ASN A 414 16.06 -33.16 -1.82
N ILE A 415 15.93 -32.37 -2.88
CA ILE A 415 15.84 -32.88 -4.26
C ILE A 415 17.12 -33.65 -4.60
N THR A 416 18.29 -33.08 -4.32
CA THR A 416 19.58 -33.71 -4.58
C THR A 416 19.70 -35.05 -3.86
N ILE A 417 19.39 -35.09 -2.55
CA ILE A 417 19.39 -36.33 -1.74
C ILE A 417 18.43 -37.38 -2.31
N GLU A 418 17.22 -36.99 -2.73
CA GLU A 418 16.25 -37.92 -3.30
C GLU A 418 16.71 -38.47 -4.65
N ILE A 419 17.42 -37.67 -5.46
CA ILE A 419 18.02 -38.16 -6.70
C ILE A 419 19.21 -39.09 -6.42
N GLU A 420 20.12 -38.73 -5.50
CA GLU A 420 21.23 -39.62 -5.10
C GLU A 420 20.72 -40.98 -4.62
N ARG A 421 19.62 -41.02 -3.86
CA ARG A 421 18.93 -42.26 -3.48
C ARG A 421 18.52 -43.09 -4.70
N LEU A 422 17.93 -42.45 -5.72
CA LEU A 422 17.54 -43.13 -6.95
C LEU A 422 18.74 -43.65 -7.74
N GLU A 423 19.83 -42.89 -7.80
CA GLU A 423 21.07 -43.32 -8.46
C GLU A 423 21.64 -44.58 -7.78
N GLN A 424 21.65 -44.61 -6.45
CA GLN A 424 22.13 -45.75 -5.66
C GLN A 424 21.21 -46.98 -5.77
N GLU A 425 19.88 -46.80 -5.66
CA GLU A 425 18.93 -47.92 -5.69
C GLU A 425 18.83 -48.56 -7.08
N LYS A 426 18.91 -47.74 -8.14
CA LYS A 426 18.68 -48.18 -9.51
C LYS A 426 19.95 -48.34 -10.34
N GLN A 427 21.12 -48.02 -9.78
CA GLN A 427 22.41 -48.02 -10.47
C GLN A 427 22.39 -47.16 -11.75
N VAL A 428 21.64 -46.07 -11.72
CA VAL A 428 21.51 -45.13 -12.84
C VAL A 428 22.43 -43.96 -12.56
N HIS A 429 23.59 -43.93 -13.21
CA HIS A 429 24.40 -42.72 -13.24
C HIS A 429 23.67 -41.65 -14.09
N ASP A 430 23.67 -40.41 -13.58
CA ASP A 430 23.10 -39.24 -14.23
C ASP A 430 21.56 -39.26 -14.27
N ALA A 431 20.94 -39.55 -13.13
CA ALA A 431 19.48 -39.67 -13.04
C ALA A 431 18.77 -38.31 -13.20
N ILE A 432 19.44 -37.20 -12.86
CA ILE A 432 18.90 -35.83 -13.00
C ILE A 432 18.56 -35.55 -14.47
N ASP A 433 19.49 -35.74 -15.40
CA ASP A 433 19.29 -35.41 -16.83
C ASP A 433 18.20 -36.24 -17.50
N LYS A 434 17.90 -37.41 -16.94
CA LYS A 434 16.94 -38.38 -17.51
C LYS A 434 15.53 -38.25 -16.96
N ILE A 435 15.33 -37.50 -15.87
CA ILE A 435 14.00 -37.20 -15.36
C ILE A 435 13.45 -36.05 -16.19
N MET A 436 12.34 -36.32 -16.89
CA MET A 436 11.68 -35.37 -17.76
C MET A 436 10.36 -34.92 -17.13
N VAL A 437 10.13 -33.62 -17.12
CA VAL A 437 8.81 -33.05 -16.82
C VAL A 437 8.09 -32.83 -18.14
N GLN A 438 6.96 -33.53 -18.32
CA GLN A 438 6.14 -33.40 -19.52
C GLN A 438 5.02 -32.40 -19.26
N PHE A 439 4.96 -31.38 -20.11
CA PHE A 439 3.85 -30.43 -20.19
C PHE A 439 3.42 -30.25 -21.65
N GLY A 440 2.24 -30.76 -22.00
CA GLY A 440 1.77 -30.80 -23.38
C GLY A 440 2.65 -31.71 -24.24
N GLN A 441 3.16 -31.18 -25.35
CA GLN A 441 4.09 -31.88 -26.26
C GLN A 441 5.58 -31.59 -25.97
N ASN A 442 5.89 -30.71 -25.02
CA ASN A 442 7.26 -30.31 -24.69
C ASN A 442 7.77 -31.09 -23.47
N GLU A 443 8.90 -31.78 -23.62
CA GLU A 443 9.62 -32.45 -22.53
C GLU A 443 10.84 -31.60 -22.14
N LEU A 444 10.98 -31.30 -20.84
CA LEU A 444 12.13 -30.58 -20.28
C LEU A 444 12.86 -31.47 -19.28
N SER A 445 14.20 -31.49 -19.34
CA SER A 445 15.02 -32.22 -18.37
C SER A 445 14.99 -31.54 -17.01
N LEU A 446 15.09 -32.32 -15.93
CA LEU A 446 15.08 -31.80 -14.57
C LEU A 446 16.29 -30.89 -14.31
N SER A 447 17.46 -31.18 -14.87
CA SER A 447 18.65 -30.32 -14.78
C SER A 447 18.41 -28.94 -15.39
N GLN A 448 17.87 -28.88 -16.61
CA GLN A 448 17.52 -27.60 -17.24
C GLN A 448 16.52 -26.78 -16.42
N LEU A 449 15.54 -27.46 -15.80
CA LEU A 449 14.58 -26.80 -14.91
C LEU A 449 15.22 -26.30 -13.62
N LEU A 450 16.16 -27.04 -13.03
CA LEU A 450 16.87 -26.62 -11.82
C LEU A 450 17.90 -25.53 -12.10
N GLU A 451 18.63 -25.60 -13.22
CA GLU A 451 19.60 -24.57 -13.64
C GLU A 451 18.91 -23.24 -13.94
N ALA A 452 17.78 -23.26 -14.66
CA ALA A 452 16.98 -22.06 -14.91
C ALA A 452 16.46 -21.40 -13.61
N LYS A 453 16.29 -22.17 -12.53
CA LYS A 453 15.86 -21.67 -11.22
C LYS A 453 17.03 -21.20 -10.34
N ARG A 454 18.20 -21.83 -10.48
CA ARG A 454 19.44 -21.43 -9.81
C ARG A 454 20.00 -20.11 -10.35
N ASP A 455 19.85 -19.83 -11.64
CA ASP A 455 20.49 -18.69 -12.29
C ASP A 455 19.86 -17.32 -11.93
N GLY A 456 18.71 -17.26 -11.24
CA GLY A 456 18.18 -16.06 -10.56
C GLY A 456 18.09 -14.73 -11.34
N SER A 457 18.37 -14.69 -12.64
CA SER A 457 18.73 -13.45 -13.36
C SER A 457 18.09 -13.26 -14.74
N SER A 458 17.13 -14.09 -15.16
CA SER A 458 16.39 -13.92 -16.42
C SER A 458 14.88 -13.87 -16.16
N SER A 459 14.11 -12.85 -16.51
CA SER A 459 14.23 -11.91 -17.63
C SER A 459 13.07 -10.89 -17.61
N GLY A 460 13.36 -9.61 -17.80
CA GLY A 460 12.39 -8.54 -18.07
C GLY A 460 12.04 -7.68 -16.84
N LYS A 461 12.90 -6.71 -16.53
CA LYS A 461 12.84 -5.94 -15.28
C LYS A 461 12.23 -4.56 -15.48
N ALA A 462 11.10 -4.28 -14.81
CA ALA A 462 10.81 -2.94 -14.33
C ALA A 462 11.59 -2.77 -13.01
N HIS A 463 12.54 -1.84 -12.98
CA HIS A 463 13.39 -1.60 -11.82
C HIS A 463 12.69 -0.67 -10.83
N VAL A 464 12.73 -0.99 -9.53
CA VAL A 464 12.36 -0.04 -8.47
C VAL A 464 13.57 0.86 -8.23
N ASP A 465 13.52 2.10 -8.70
CA ASP A 465 14.55 3.09 -8.40
C ASP A 465 14.28 3.74 -7.03
N ILE A 466 14.73 3.07 -5.97
CA ILE A 466 14.61 3.55 -4.58
C ILE A 466 15.62 4.70 -4.32
N SER A 467 16.56 4.96 -5.24
CA SER A 467 17.68 5.86 -5.00
C SER A 467 17.29 7.34 -4.88
N GLU A 468 16.13 7.74 -5.41
CA GLU A 468 15.58 9.08 -5.31
C GLU A 468 14.56 9.27 -4.17
N LEU A 469 14.14 8.20 -3.47
CA LEU A 469 13.01 8.25 -2.55
C LEU A 469 13.34 8.76 -1.14
N LEU A 470 14.59 8.68 -0.70
CA LEU A 470 15.06 9.13 0.62
C LEU A 470 16.46 9.74 0.49
N LYS A 471 16.57 11.08 0.56
CA LYS A 471 17.88 11.73 0.64
C LYS A 471 18.41 11.62 2.07
N GLN A 472 19.73 11.43 2.20
CA GLN A 472 20.40 11.32 3.50
C GLN A 472 20.11 12.55 4.39
N ASP A 473 20.16 13.75 3.82
CA ASP A 473 19.92 15.02 4.52
C ASP A 473 18.48 15.14 5.10
N ASP A 474 17.48 14.61 4.40
CA ASP A 474 16.07 14.60 4.86
C ASP A 474 15.94 13.71 6.10
N LEU A 475 16.54 12.50 6.03
CA LEU A 475 16.56 11.55 7.13
C LEU A 475 17.38 12.01 8.33
N ASP A 476 18.48 12.74 8.10
CA ASP A 476 19.31 13.31 9.18
C ASP A 476 18.54 14.42 9.91
N THR A 477 17.71 15.19 9.21
CA THR A 477 16.81 16.20 9.82
C THR A 477 15.75 15.52 10.71
N LEU A 478 15.19 14.39 10.27
CA LEU A 478 14.27 13.60 11.07
C LEU A 478 14.99 12.93 12.26
N ASP A 479 16.21 12.42 12.05
CA ASP A 479 17.03 11.82 13.10
C ASP A 479 17.41 12.84 14.18
N ASP A 480 17.83 14.05 13.82
CA ASP A 480 18.09 15.14 14.78
C ASP A 480 16.83 15.48 15.61
N PHE A 481 15.65 15.55 14.96
CA PHE A 481 14.38 15.80 15.64
C PHE A 481 13.99 14.68 16.63
N VAL A 482 14.28 13.42 16.28
CA VAL A 482 13.90 12.25 17.08
C VAL A 482 14.95 11.87 18.14
N SER A 483 16.24 12.03 17.84
CA SER A 483 17.38 11.68 18.68
C SER A 483 17.52 12.62 19.89
N GLU A 484 17.16 13.90 19.78
CA GLU A 484 17.01 14.81 20.92
C GLU A 484 15.90 14.38 21.91
N ALA A 485 14.96 13.53 21.48
CA ALA A 485 13.81 13.10 22.27
C ALA A 485 13.81 11.61 22.68
N GLY A 486 14.56 10.72 22.01
CA GLY A 486 14.85 9.34 22.40
C GLY A 486 14.10 8.19 21.67
N ASN A 487 14.87 7.20 21.22
CA ASN A 487 14.50 5.82 20.83
C ASN A 487 13.63 5.59 19.58
N VAL A 488 13.94 6.24 18.45
CA VAL A 488 13.88 5.56 17.15
C VAL A 488 15.30 5.55 16.62
N ASP A 489 15.88 4.37 16.40
CA ASP A 489 17.21 4.22 15.80
C ASP A 489 17.05 4.33 14.27
N LEU A 490 16.84 5.57 13.79
CA LEU A 490 16.72 5.86 12.37
C LEU A 490 18.00 5.52 11.61
N PHE A 491 19.15 5.51 12.30
CA PHE A 491 20.44 5.11 11.75
C PHE A 491 20.52 3.60 11.41
N GLU A 492 20.02 2.72 12.28
CA GLU A 492 19.91 1.27 11.95
C GLU A 492 18.98 1.03 10.74
N VAL A 493 17.92 1.83 10.63
CA VAL A 493 16.97 1.78 9.51
C VAL A 493 17.60 2.34 8.23
N GLN A 494 18.36 3.43 8.31
CA GLN A 494 19.16 3.98 7.20
C GLN A 494 20.16 2.95 6.66
N ALA A 495 20.88 2.26 7.55
CA ALA A 495 21.84 1.23 7.17
C ALA A 495 21.16 -0.01 6.55
N ALA A 496 20.02 -0.44 7.11
CA ALA A 496 19.22 -1.52 6.56
C ALA A 496 18.68 -1.17 5.16
N LEU A 497 18.08 0.02 5.01
CA LEU A 497 17.56 0.56 3.75
C LEU A 497 18.65 0.68 2.67
N ALA A 498 19.84 1.16 3.04
CA ALA A 498 20.98 1.28 2.13
C ALA A 498 21.53 -0.08 1.68
N SER A 499 21.54 -1.09 2.56
CA SER A 499 21.88 -2.47 2.19
C SER A 499 20.83 -3.08 1.27
N LEU A 500 19.54 -2.86 1.58
CA LEU A 500 18.39 -3.32 0.82
C LEU A 500 18.29 -2.70 -0.58
N LYS A 501 18.82 -1.49 -0.75
CA LYS A 501 18.89 -0.78 -2.03
C LYS A 501 19.63 -1.57 -3.11
N GLU A 502 20.70 -2.28 -2.74
CA GLU A 502 21.47 -3.08 -3.69
C GLU A 502 20.76 -4.40 -4.00
N ASP A 503 20.13 -5.02 -3.00
CA ASP A 503 19.40 -6.29 -3.12
C ASP A 503 18.08 -6.17 -3.91
N LEU A 504 17.42 -5.01 -3.86
CA LEU A 504 16.11 -4.77 -4.51
C LEU A 504 16.19 -4.26 -5.94
N LYS A 505 17.38 -3.83 -6.41
CA LYS A 505 17.56 -3.22 -7.74
C LYS A 505 17.17 -4.15 -8.88
N ASP A 506 17.16 -5.46 -8.65
CA ASP A 506 17.04 -6.50 -9.68
C ASP A 506 15.79 -7.38 -9.57
N VAL A 507 14.84 -7.04 -8.71
CA VAL A 507 13.61 -7.81 -8.47
C VAL A 507 12.50 -7.36 -9.40
N SER A 508 11.98 -8.26 -10.24
CA SER A 508 10.79 -7.97 -11.05
C SER A 508 9.51 -8.24 -10.26
N ARG A 509 8.54 -7.31 -10.33
CA ARG A 509 7.18 -7.51 -9.78
C ARG A 509 6.40 -8.58 -10.56
N ASP A 510 6.78 -8.88 -11.80
CA ASP A 510 6.10 -9.87 -12.67
C ASP A 510 6.52 -11.32 -12.42
N ASP A 511 7.65 -11.54 -11.74
CA ASP A 511 8.20 -12.88 -11.51
C ASP A 511 7.25 -13.73 -10.65
N ALA A 512 6.57 -13.14 -9.67
CA ALA A 512 5.59 -13.84 -8.82
C ALA A 512 4.42 -14.42 -9.62
N ILE A 513 3.94 -13.71 -10.65
CA ILE A 513 2.88 -14.20 -11.54
C ILE A 513 3.39 -15.37 -12.36
N LYS A 514 4.59 -15.23 -12.96
CA LYS A 514 5.23 -16.28 -13.74
C LYS A 514 5.48 -17.55 -12.92
N TYR A 515 5.97 -17.44 -11.69
CA TYR A 515 6.17 -18.58 -10.79
C TYR A 515 4.83 -19.18 -10.36
N THR A 516 3.78 -18.37 -10.10
CA THR A 516 2.44 -18.90 -9.80
C THR A 516 1.86 -19.69 -10.98
N GLN A 517 2.07 -19.22 -12.21
CA GLN A 517 1.67 -19.93 -13.43
C GLN A 517 2.49 -21.23 -13.62
N THR A 518 3.78 -21.20 -13.29
CA THR A 518 4.68 -22.37 -13.34
C THR A 518 4.30 -23.40 -12.28
N LEU A 519 3.91 -22.97 -11.08
CA LEU A 519 3.37 -23.84 -10.03
C LEU A 519 2.11 -24.57 -10.53
N ALA A 520 1.17 -23.85 -11.14
CA ALA A 520 -0.03 -24.44 -11.74
C ALA A 520 0.30 -25.46 -12.84
N VAL A 521 1.34 -25.17 -13.64
CA VAL A 521 1.87 -26.10 -14.66
C VAL A 521 2.39 -27.38 -14.01
N LEU A 522 3.22 -27.27 -12.98
CA LEU A 522 3.76 -28.43 -12.28
C LEU A 522 2.67 -29.29 -11.65
N GLU A 523 1.60 -28.70 -11.14
CA GLU A 523 0.45 -29.45 -10.60
C GLU A 523 -0.20 -30.33 -11.68
N ARG A 524 -0.34 -29.84 -12.92
CA ARG A 524 -0.88 -30.63 -14.04
C ARG A 524 0.16 -31.51 -14.75
N ALA A 525 1.44 -31.23 -14.56
CA ALA A 525 2.52 -31.93 -15.26
C ALA A 525 2.71 -33.38 -14.78
N THR A 526 3.24 -34.20 -15.68
CA THR A 526 3.61 -35.60 -15.39
C THR A 526 5.12 -35.76 -15.34
N ILE A 527 5.62 -36.42 -14.29
CA ILE A 527 7.03 -36.81 -14.20
C ILE A 527 7.28 -38.13 -14.94
N ARG A 528 8.13 -38.04 -15.95
CA ARG A 528 8.66 -39.16 -16.75
C ARG A 528 10.14 -39.38 -16.44
N GLY A 529 10.64 -40.56 -16.77
CA GLY A 529 12.04 -40.94 -16.57
C GLY A 529 12.43 -42.07 -17.53
N LEU A 530 13.70 -42.49 -17.48
CA LEU A 530 14.30 -43.52 -18.34
C LEU A 530 13.34 -44.62 -18.78
N GLU A 531 13.36 -44.91 -20.09
CA GLU A 531 12.60 -45.94 -20.82
C GLU A 531 11.74 -46.87 -19.92
N ARG A 532 10.51 -46.43 -19.68
CA ARG A 532 9.33 -47.16 -19.17
C ARG A 532 9.38 -47.93 -17.83
N GLY A 533 10.48 -47.99 -17.08
CA GLY A 533 10.56 -48.97 -15.97
C GLY A 533 11.11 -48.56 -14.60
N LEU A 534 11.97 -47.54 -14.48
CA LEU A 534 12.88 -47.45 -13.31
C LEU A 534 12.44 -46.52 -12.18
N LEU A 535 11.62 -45.48 -12.43
CA LEU A 535 11.03 -44.65 -11.37
C LEU A 535 9.71 -45.27 -10.88
N ASP A 536 9.63 -45.63 -9.60
CA ASP A 536 8.36 -46.02 -8.99
C ASP A 536 7.42 -44.82 -8.79
N VAL A 537 6.13 -45.10 -8.53
CA VAL A 537 5.08 -44.08 -8.41
C VAL A 537 5.33 -43.13 -7.24
N ASN A 538 5.95 -43.62 -6.15
CA ASN A 538 6.20 -42.82 -4.94
C ASN A 538 7.37 -41.85 -5.13
N SER A 539 8.45 -42.29 -5.79
CA SER A 539 9.61 -41.45 -6.10
C SER A 539 9.20 -40.32 -7.05
N LYS A 540 8.33 -40.62 -8.03
CA LYS A 540 7.71 -39.57 -8.88
C LYS A 540 6.87 -38.60 -8.06
N ALA A 541 6.04 -39.10 -7.15
CA ALA A 541 5.22 -38.25 -6.30
C ALA A 541 6.07 -37.37 -5.37
N ARG A 542 7.17 -37.91 -4.82
CA ARG A 542 8.09 -37.19 -3.94
C ARG A 542 8.88 -36.11 -4.68
N ILE A 543 9.45 -36.42 -5.84
CA ILE A 543 10.12 -35.41 -6.69
C ILE A 543 9.13 -34.32 -7.08
N LYS A 544 7.91 -34.70 -7.50
CA LYS A 544 6.85 -33.72 -7.84
C LYS A 544 6.51 -32.83 -6.65
N ALA A 545 6.34 -33.39 -5.45
CA ALA A 545 6.06 -32.63 -4.25
C ALA A 545 7.20 -31.64 -3.92
N LEU A 546 8.46 -32.08 -3.98
CA LEU A 546 9.62 -31.20 -3.76
C LEU A 546 9.71 -30.09 -4.82
N MET A 547 9.39 -30.39 -6.08
CA MET A 547 9.37 -29.37 -7.13
C MET A 547 8.24 -28.34 -6.93
N LEU A 548 7.06 -28.78 -6.46
CA LEU A 548 5.96 -27.87 -6.09
C LEU A 548 6.35 -26.99 -4.90
N GLU A 549 7.01 -27.56 -3.89
CA GLU A 549 7.53 -26.81 -2.75
C GLU A 549 8.60 -25.79 -3.17
N LEU A 550 9.46 -26.16 -4.13
CA LEU A 550 10.46 -25.25 -4.71
C LEU A 550 9.80 -24.06 -5.42
N GLU A 551 8.81 -24.29 -6.29
CA GLU A 551 8.09 -23.20 -6.95
C GLU A 551 7.32 -22.32 -5.96
N ALA A 552 6.71 -22.91 -4.94
CA ALA A 552 6.06 -22.14 -3.89
C ALA A 552 7.06 -21.23 -3.15
N ALA A 553 8.27 -21.73 -2.87
CA ALA A 553 9.35 -20.93 -2.28
C ALA A 553 9.82 -19.79 -3.21
N GLU A 554 9.88 -20.00 -4.53
CA GLU A 554 10.20 -18.92 -5.49
C GLU A 554 9.11 -17.85 -5.55
N VAL A 555 7.83 -18.24 -5.52
CA VAL A 555 6.72 -17.29 -5.37
C VAL A 555 6.84 -16.51 -4.06
N ASP A 556 7.20 -17.18 -2.96
CA ASP A 556 7.43 -16.56 -1.66
C ASP A 556 8.56 -15.53 -1.68
N ILE A 557 9.68 -15.84 -2.33
CA ILE A 557 10.81 -14.92 -2.50
C ILE A 557 10.35 -13.69 -3.29
N ALA A 558 9.80 -13.88 -4.49
CA ALA A 558 9.39 -12.79 -5.38
C ALA A 558 8.37 -11.86 -4.69
N LYS A 559 7.36 -12.43 -4.02
CA LYS A 559 6.37 -11.64 -3.28
C LYS A 559 6.95 -10.94 -2.06
N SER A 560 7.76 -11.64 -1.26
CA SER A 560 8.36 -11.04 -0.04
C SER A 560 9.27 -9.86 -0.40
N MET A 561 10.04 -9.96 -1.48
CA MET A 561 10.87 -8.87 -1.98
C MET A 561 10.02 -7.70 -2.53
N SER A 562 8.97 -7.98 -3.29
CA SER A 562 8.03 -6.96 -3.76
C SER A 562 7.40 -6.21 -2.59
N TYR A 563 6.91 -6.94 -1.59
CA TYR A 563 6.35 -6.33 -0.39
C TYR A 563 7.37 -5.49 0.37
N LEU A 564 8.59 -5.99 0.52
CA LEU A 564 9.67 -5.25 1.17
C LEU A 564 9.90 -3.91 0.47
N ALA A 565 9.89 -3.87 -0.87
CA ALA A 565 9.96 -2.62 -1.63
C ALA A 565 8.78 -1.68 -1.29
N TYR A 566 7.53 -2.17 -1.27
CA TYR A 566 6.38 -1.34 -0.87
C TYR A 566 6.46 -0.84 0.57
N GLU A 567 6.93 -1.66 1.52
CA GLU A 567 7.09 -1.23 2.91
C GLU A 567 8.17 -0.13 3.04
N VAL A 568 9.23 -0.19 2.22
CA VAL A 568 10.25 0.86 2.12
C VAL A 568 9.70 2.14 1.50
N GLU A 569 8.98 2.04 0.37
CA GLU A 569 8.31 3.18 -0.27
C GLU A 569 7.33 3.87 0.69
N ARG A 570 6.57 3.08 1.48
CA ARG A 570 5.63 3.61 2.48
C ARG A 570 6.34 4.33 3.63
N LEU A 571 7.47 3.79 4.12
CA LEU A 571 8.29 4.47 5.13
C LEU A 571 8.80 5.82 4.62
N ALA A 572 9.28 5.86 3.38
CA ALA A 572 9.73 7.09 2.76
C ALA A 572 8.60 8.13 2.70
N GLY A 573 7.40 7.70 2.29
CA GLY A 573 6.22 8.58 2.25
C GLY A 573 5.81 9.09 3.63
N PHE A 574 5.87 8.26 4.67
CA PHE A 574 5.59 8.69 6.06
C PHE A 574 6.64 9.69 6.58
N THR A 575 7.89 9.51 6.19
CA THR A 575 9.01 10.37 6.61
C THR A 575 8.89 11.76 5.98
N ALA A 576 8.72 11.83 4.65
CA ALA A 576 8.51 13.10 3.96
C ALA A 576 7.24 13.83 4.42
N GLU A 577 6.18 13.09 4.76
CA GLU A 577 4.98 13.68 5.34
C GLU A 577 5.22 14.21 6.76
N ALA A 578 6.00 13.52 7.59
CA ALA A 578 6.35 13.98 8.93
C ALA A 578 7.20 15.27 8.87
N GLU A 579 8.21 15.33 8.01
CA GLU A 579 9.02 16.53 7.76
C GLU A 579 8.15 17.71 7.31
N ARG A 580 7.25 17.47 6.34
CA ARG A 580 6.28 18.47 5.89
C ARG A 580 5.46 19.02 7.05
N LEU A 581 4.93 18.14 7.90
CA LEU A 581 4.11 18.54 9.05
C LEU A 581 4.92 19.28 10.11
N ILE A 582 6.16 18.86 10.40
CA ILE A 582 7.07 19.54 11.33
C ILE A 582 7.33 20.97 10.84
N ALA A 583 7.70 21.12 9.57
CA ALA A 583 7.99 22.43 8.99
C ALA A 583 6.74 23.33 9.02
N GLN A 584 5.58 22.79 8.61
CA GLN A 584 4.30 23.50 8.70
C GLN A 584 3.93 23.91 10.13
N LEU A 585 4.17 23.07 11.14
CA LEU A 585 3.89 23.40 12.54
C LEU A 585 4.86 24.43 13.12
N GLY A 586 6.12 24.44 12.65
CA GLY A 586 7.10 25.47 12.98
C GLY A 586 6.71 26.84 12.43
N GLU A 587 6.13 26.88 11.23
CA GLU A 587 5.63 28.10 10.59
C GLU A 587 4.26 28.56 11.14
N ASN A 588 3.31 27.63 11.31
CA ASN A 588 1.94 27.90 11.78
C ASN A 588 1.87 28.21 13.28
N GLN A 589 2.59 29.22 13.75
CA GLN A 589 2.39 29.78 15.08
C GLN A 589 1.12 30.65 15.07
N GLN A 590 0.32 30.60 16.15
CA GLN A 590 -0.92 31.37 16.26
C GLN A 590 -0.71 32.89 16.06
N GLN A 591 0.51 33.39 16.30
CA GLN A 591 0.92 34.78 16.05
C GLN A 591 1.04 35.15 14.57
N GLN A 592 1.14 34.17 13.66
CA GLN A 592 1.23 34.39 12.21
C GLN A 592 -0.12 34.41 11.50
N ALA A 593 -1.21 33.98 12.15
CA ALA A 593 -2.54 33.91 11.53
C ALA A 593 -2.98 35.26 10.91
N ASP A 594 -2.64 36.38 11.54
CA ASP A 594 -2.94 37.72 11.02
C ASP A 594 -2.10 38.09 9.79
N ARG A 595 -0.84 37.66 9.76
CA ARG A 595 0.05 37.88 8.61
C ARG A 595 -0.42 37.05 7.41
N TYR A 596 -0.84 35.81 7.66
CA TYR A 596 -1.43 34.92 6.67
C TYR A 596 -2.74 35.49 6.10
N TYR A 597 -3.64 35.97 6.96
CA TYR A 597 -4.88 36.63 6.53
C TYR A 597 -4.63 37.87 5.67
N ALA A 598 -3.56 38.62 5.98
CA ALA A 598 -3.18 39.83 5.25
C ALA A 598 -2.50 39.57 3.90
N ASN A 599 -2.15 38.32 3.60
CA ASN A 599 -1.56 37.92 2.32
C ASN A 599 -2.65 37.40 1.36
N PRO A 600 -2.92 38.06 0.22
CA PRO A 600 -3.99 37.67 -0.69
C PRO A 600 -3.88 36.25 -1.24
N VAL A 601 -2.67 35.70 -1.35
CA VAL A 601 -2.47 34.35 -1.90
C VAL A 601 -3.03 33.23 -1.01
N HIS A 602 -3.31 33.51 0.28
CA HIS A 602 -3.94 32.57 1.23
C HIS A 602 -5.46 32.71 1.30
N TYR A 603 -6.07 33.54 0.45
CA TYR A 603 -7.51 33.62 0.39
C TYR A 603 -8.14 32.31 -0.09
N SER A 604 -9.12 31.81 0.67
CA SER A 604 -9.92 30.66 0.31
C SER A 604 -11.35 30.83 0.79
N VAL A 605 -12.32 30.39 -0.01
CA VAL A 605 -13.74 30.36 0.38
C VAL A 605 -14.13 29.07 1.12
N LEU A 606 -13.16 28.19 1.40
CA LEU A 606 -13.43 26.91 2.03
C LEU A 606 -13.51 27.03 3.55
N THR A 607 -14.39 26.21 4.12
CA THR A 607 -14.59 26.12 5.57
C THR A 607 -13.74 24.98 6.15
N LYS A 608 -13.51 25.00 7.46
CA LYS A 608 -12.91 23.86 8.17
C LYS A 608 -13.75 22.58 7.97
N GLU A 609 -15.07 22.73 7.97
CA GLU A 609 -16.01 21.62 7.82
C GLU A 609 -15.89 20.98 6.43
N ALA A 610 -15.63 21.77 5.38
CA ALA A 610 -15.31 21.27 4.04
C ALA A 610 -14.09 20.33 4.06
N LEU A 611 -12.99 20.76 4.68
CA LEU A 611 -11.78 19.95 4.82
C LEU A 611 -12.05 18.65 5.61
N ASN A 612 -12.79 18.74 6.71
CA ASN A 612 -13.16 17.56 7.51
C ASN A 612 -13.98 16.55 6.69
N ALA A 613 -14.88 17.03 5.84
CA ALA A 613 -15.66 16.17 4.96
C ALA A 613 -14.78 15.47 3.90
N GLU A 614 -13.81 16.17 3.31
CA GLU A 614 -12.85 15.55 2.37
C GLU A 614 -12.02 14.46 3.05
N LEU A 615 -11.51 14.73 4.25
CA LEU A 615 -10.75 13.76 5.04
C LEU A 615 -11.60 12.52 5.38
N ALA A 616 -12.85 12.73 5.81
CA ALA A 616 -13.76 11.63 6.10
C ALA A 616 -14.17 10.84 4.85
N PHE A 617 -14.27 11.49 3.69
CA PHE A 617 -14.49 10.82 2.41
C PHE A 617 -13.31 9.93 2.03
N ALA A 618 -12.07 10.45 2.15
CA ALA A 618 -10.86 9.68 1.86
C ALA A 618 -10.74 8.46 2.77
N GLU A 619 -10.96 8.63 4.08
CA GLU A 619 -10.98 7.52 5.06
C GLU A 619 -12.05 6.49 4.69
N LEU A 620 -13.28 6.95 4.39
CA LEU A 620 -14.36 6.04 4.00
C LEU A 620 -14.04 5.28 2.71
N GLN A 621 -13.46 5.94 1.70
CA GLN A 621 -13.08 5.31 0.44
C GLN A 621 -12.01 4.23 0.65
N GLU A 622 -11.00 4.52 1.48
CA GLU A 622 -9.97 3.56 1.87
C GLU A 622 -10.58 2.32 2.57
N TRP A 623 -11.45 2.52 3.56
CA TRP A 623 -12.13 1.40 4.22
C TRP A 623 -13.05 0.62 3.27
N MET A 624 -13.69 1.27 2.30
CA MET A 624 -14.46 0.59 1.26
C MET A 624 -13.59 -0.27 0.36
N PHE A 625 -12.37 0.17 0.06
CA PHE A 625 -11.40 -0.62 -0.68
C PHE A 625 -11.00 -1.89 0.10
N TYR A 626 -10.70 -1.74 1.40
CA TYR A 626 -10.43 -2.90 2.27
C TYR A 626 -11.62 -3.85 2.35
N ALA A 627 -12.84 -3.30 2.46
CA ALA A 627 -14.05 -4.10 2.52
C ALA A 627 -14.28 -4.91 1.23
N VAL A 628 -14.14 -4.31 0.04
CA VAL A 628 -14.34 -5.06 -1.21
C VAL A 628 -13.26 -6.13 -1.43
N GLN A 629 -11.99 -5.85 -1.11
CA GLN A 629 -10.91 -6.86 -1.20
C GLN A 629 -11.18 -8.04 -0.25
N ALA A 630 -11.56 -7.77 0.99
CA ALA A 630 -11.92 -8.81 1.95
C ALA A 630 -13.16 -9.60 1.50
N LEU A 631 -14.14 -8.95 0.86
CA LEU A 631 -15.33 -9.61 0.33
C LEU A 631 -15.01 -10.52 -0.86
N GLU A 632 -14.22 -10.03 -1.82
CA GLU A 632 -13.78 -10.83 -2.98
C GLU A 632 -12.94 -12.01 -2.51
N TYR A 633 -12.07 -11.83 -1.52
CA TYR A 633 -11.34 -12.94 -0.90
C TYR A 633 -12.28 -13.92 -0.19
N LYS A 634 -13.26 -13.43 0.58
CA LYS A 634 -14.24 -14.25 1.33
C LYS A 634 -14.91 -15.25 0.38
N TRP A 635 -15.31 -14.80 -0.81
CA TRP A 635 -16.09 -15.57 -1.76
C TRP A 635 -15.33 -16.09 -2.99
N GLN A 636 -14.08 -15.69 -3.21
CA GLN A 636 -13.30 -15.93 -4.43
C GLN A 636 -14.08 -15.58 -5.71
N GLU A 637 -14.86 -14.52 -5.63
CA GLU A 637 -15.69 -14.01 -6.71
C GLU A 637 -15.52 -12.51 -6.81
N ALA A 638 -15.31 -12.01 -8.03
CA ALA A 638 -15.29 -10.59 -8.28
C ALA A 638 -16.61 -9.94 -7.84
N PHE A 639 -16.52 -8.83 -7.13
CA PHE A 639 -17.69 -8.06 -6.72
C PHE A 639 -18.31 -7.41 -7.95
N VAL A 640 -19.58 -7.73 -8.20
CA VAL A 640 -20.40 -7.12 -9.25
C VAL A 640 -21.81 -6.95 -8.72
N ALA A 641 -22.32 -5.72 -8.78
CA ALA A 641 -23.72 -5.38 -8.51
C ALA A 641 -24.36 -4.82 -9.80
N PRO A 642 -24.93 -5.69 -10.66
CA PRO A 642 -25.42 -5.29 -11.99
C PRO A 642 -26.45 -4.16 -11.95
N ASP A 643 -27.38 -4.19 -10.99
CA ASP A 643 -28.45 -3.21 -10.86
C ASP A 643 -27.95 -1.78 -10.60
N LYS A 644 -26.73 -1.65 -10.06
CA LYS A 644 -26.08 -0.38 -9.73
C LYS A 644 -24.83 -0.11 -10.59
N GLY A 645 -24.41 -1.06 -11.42
CA GLY A 645 -23.17 -0.99 -12.19
C GLY A 645 -21.90 -0.93 -11.33
N PHE A 646 -21.95 -1.37 -10.06
CA PHE A 646 -20.80 -1.34 -9.18
C PHE A 646 -19.92 -2.58 -9.31
N ASN A 647 -18.61 -2.38 -9.24
CA ASN A 647 -17.58 -3.42 -9.14
C ASN A 647 -16.44 -2.95 -8.22
N ARG A 648 -15.36 -3.73 -8.09
CA ARG A 648 -14.20 -3.34 -7.26
C ARG A 648 -13.65 -1.96 -7.64
N ALA A 649 -13.42 -1.71 -8.93
CA ALA A 649 -12.91 -0.43 -9.42
C ALA A 649 -13.87 0.75 -9.17
N SER A 650 -15.16 0.49 -8.92
CA SER A 650 -16.13 1.55 -8.62
C SER A 650 -15.81 2.32 -7.35
N VAL A 651 -15.11 1.73 -6.36
CA VAL A 651 -14.73 2.45 -5.13
C VAL A 651 -13.96 3.74 -5.43
N PHE A 652 -13.14 3.73 -6.48
CA PHE A 652 -12.35 4.88 -6.93
C PHE A 652 -13.10 5.77 -7.95
N LYS A 653 -14.14 5.23 -8.60
CA LYS A 653 -15.09 6.00 -9.44
C LYS A 653 -16.01 6.87 -8.62
N ILE A 654 -16.37 6.41 -7.45
CA ILE A 654 -17.27 7.13 -6.56
C ILE A 654 -16.60 8.42 -6.10
N GLN A 655 -17.30 9.53 -6.27
CA GLN A 655 -16.82 10.86 -5.89
C GLN A 655 -17.59 11.43 -4.70
N THR A 656 -18.59 10.75 -4.14
CA THR A 656 -19.41 11.31 -3.06
C THR A 656 -19.62 10.32 -1.92
N ILE A 657 -19.75 10.85 -0.69
CA ILE A 657 -20.04 10.04 0.51
C ILE A 657 -21.36 9.24 0.35
N PRO A 658 -22.49 9.82 -0.12
CA PRO A 658 -23.72 9.05 -0.33
C PRO A 658 -23.55 7.86 -1.27
N GLN A 659 -22.77 8.01 -2.34
CA GLN A 659 -22.47 6.90 -3.26
C GLN A 659 -21.59 5.82 -2.60
N LEU A 660 -20.64 6.17 -1.73
CA LEU A 660 -19.86 5.18 -0.96
C LEU A 660 -20.78 4.41 0.01
N VAL A 661 -21.77 5.07 0.61
CA VAL A 661 -22.77 4.41 1.45
C VAL A 661 -23.67 3.47 0.64
N GLU A 662 -24.03 3.84 -0.60
CA GLU A 662 -24.73 2.91 -1.50
C GLU A 662 -23.85 1.73 -1.94
N TYR A 663 -22.58 1.98 -2.22
CA TYR A 663 -21.61 0.95 -2.53
C TYR A 663 -21.47 -0.04 -1.38
N PHE A 664 -21.35 0.45 -0.15
CA PHE A 664 -21.32 -0.38 1.05
C PHE A 664 -22.56 -1.28 1.14
N LYS A 665 -23.76 -0.73 0.96
CA LYS A 665 -25.01 -1.54 0.94
C LYS A 665 -24.98 -2.61 -0.14
N ALA A 666 -24.42 -2.33 -1.32
CA ALA A 666 -24.27 -3.30 -2.39
C ALA A 666 -23.28 -4.42 -2.02
N LEU A 667 -22.16 -4.11 -1.35
CA LEU A 667 -21.25 -5.11 -0.79
C LEU A 667 -21.98 -6.01 0.21
N GLN A 668 -22.80 -5.44 1.10
CA GLN A 668 -23.58 -6.21 2.07
C GLN A 668 -24.58 -7.14 1.39
N SER A 669 -25.32 -6.66 0.38
CA SER A 669 -26.27 -7.48 -0.36
C SER A 669 -25.58 -8.61 -1.13
N PHE A 670 -24.40 -8.35 -1.69
CA PHE A 670 -23.58 -9.37 -2.35
C PHE A 670 -23.15 -10.48 -1.38
N ASP A 671 -22.77 -10.12 -0.16
CA ASP A 671 -22.44 -11.06 0.92
C ASP A 671 -23.66 -11.86 1.37
N ASP A 672 -24.80 -11.19 1.65
CA ASP A 672 -26.02 -11.82 2.14
C ASP A 672 -26.56 -12.89 1.18
N ILE A 673 -26.53 -12.63 -0.14
CA ILE A 673 -26.95 -13.61 -1.16
C ILE A 673 -26.06 -14.85 -1.14
N ARG A 674 -24.76 -14.69 -0.92
CA ARG A 674 -23.79 -15.80 -0.94
C ARG A 674 -23.77 -16.60 0.35
N ASN A 675 -24.07 -15.96 1.48
CA ASN A 675 -24.27 -16.64 2.76
C ASN A 675 -25.41 -17.68 2.70
N LEU A 676 -26.32 -17.61 1.71
CA LEU A 676 -27.37 -18.61 1.48
C LEU A 676 -26.87 -19.87 0.73
N ARG A 677 -25.65 -19.87 0.19
CA ARG A 677 -25.09 -21.00 -0.56
C ARG A 677 -24.55 -22.05 0.40
N THR A 678 -24.91 -23.30 0.18
CA THR A 678 -24.33 -24.43 0.92
C THR A 678 -22.94 -24.76 0.39
N SER A 679 -21.92 -24.69 1.24
CA SER A 679 -20.58 -25.22 0.96
C SER A 679 -20.52 -26.72 1.23
N GLN A 680 -19.56 -27.41 0.61
CA GLN A 680 -19.19 -28.76 1.00
C GLN A 680 -18.20 -28.68 2.17
N GLU A 681 -18.24 -29.63 3.09
CA GLU A 681 -17.30 -29.74 4.20
C GLU A 681 -16.55 -31.07 4.12
N ALA A 682 -15.24 -31.04 4.39
CA ALA A 682 -14.40 -32.23 4.51
C ALA A 682 -13.54 -32.17 5.77
N THR A 683 -13.03 -33.33 6.17
CA THR A 683 -12.02 -33.47 7.21
C THR A 683 -10.92 -34.37 6.69
N ASP A 684 -9.72 -33.81 6.54
CA ASP A 684 -8.57 -34.50 5.99
C ASP A 684 -7.46 -34.63 7.04
N THR A 685 -6.70 -35.71 6.95
CA THR A 685 -5.57 -36.00 7.84
C THR A 685 -4.26 -35.81 7.10
N LEU A 686 -3.46 -34.84 7.56
CA LEU A 686 -2.14 -34.55 7.04
C LEU A 686 -1.08 -35.16 7.97
N SER A 687 -0.54 -36.31 7.59
CA SER A 687 0.61 -36.96 8.23
C SER A 687 1.92 -36.23 7.95
N VAL A 688 2.65 -35.85 9.00
CA VAL A 688 3.99 -35.27 8.85
C VAL A 688 4.96 -36.32 8.32
N LYS A 689 4.93 -37.55 8.83
CA LYS A 689 5.84 -38.61 8.36
C LYS A 689 5.66 -38.88 6.87
N LYS A 690 4.42 -39.07 6.42
CA LYS A 690 4.09 -39.51 5.06
C LYS A 690 3.93 -38.35 4.08
N HIS A 691 3.18 -37.31 4.40
CA HIS A 691 2.82 -36.27 3.45
C HIS A 691 3.80 -35.10 3.46
N ILE A 692 4.41 -34.78 4.61
CA ILE A 692 5.42 -33.71 4.72
C ILE A 692 6.83 -34.22 4.44
N PHE A 693 7.32 -35.22 5.18
CA PHE A 693 8.68 -35.76 4.98
C PHE A 693 8.78 -36.87 3.94
N GLY A 694 7.66 -37.43 3.48
CA GLY A 694 7.64 -38.41 2.39
C GLY A 694 8.14 -39.81 2.78
N TYR A 695 8.15 -40.15 4.07
CA TYR A 695 8.55 -41.46 4.57
C TYR A 695 7.34 -42.41 4.61
N VAL A 696 7.38 -43.47 3.81
CA VAL A 696 6.27 -44.43 3.60
C VAL A 696 6.78 -45.84 3.90
N ASP A 697 6.11 -46.58 4.77
CA ASP A 697 6.62 -47.87 5.27
C ASP A 697 6.70 -48.95 4.18
N LYS A 698 5.63 -49.10 3.39
CA LYS A 698 5.52 -50.15 2.36
C LYS A 698 4.97 -49.62 1.05
N LEU A 699 5.54 -50.07 -0.06
CA LEU A 699 5.06 -49.84 -1.41
C LEU A 699 4.86 -51.17 -2.15
N ARG A 700 3.64 -51.45 -2.61
CA ARG A 700 3.28 -52.70 -3.32
C ARG A 700 3.76 -53.97 -2.59
N GLY A 701 3.76 -53.93 -1.26
CA GLY A 701 4.21 -55.02 -0.39
C GLY A 701 5.72 -55.06 -0.09
N LYS A 702 6.53 -54.15 -0.64
CA LYS A 702 7.97 -54.02 -0.33
C LYS A 702 8.20 -52.92 0.70
N THR A 703 9.06 -53.17 1.69
CA THR A 703 9.52 -52.14 2.63
C THR A 703 10.40 -51.13 1.91
N MET A 704 10.16 -49.84 2.12
CA MET A 704 10.99 -48.77 1.57
C MET A 704 12.12 -48.43 2.53
N LEU A 705 13.29 -48.08 1.98
CA LEU A 705 14.45 -47.66 2.74
C LEU A 705 14.92 -46.28 2.24
N TYR A 706 15.44 -45.47 3.16
CA TYR A 706 15.82 -44.07 2.97
C TYR A 706 17.27 -43.84 3.43
N PRO A 707 18.05 -43.00 2.74
CA PRO A 707 19.41 -42.73 3.16
C PRO A 707 19.43 -42.00 4.52
N ALA A 708 20.39 -42.35 5.37
CA ALA A 708 20.63 -41.67 6.62
C ALA A 708 21.01 -40.21 6.39
N LEU A 709 20.48 -39.32 7.23
CA LEU A 709 20.65 -37.87 7.11
C LEU A 709 22.06 -37.38 7.46
N ASP A 710 22.92 -38.25 7.97
CA ASP A 710 24.30 -37.96 8.39
C ASP A 710 25.34 -38.16 7.27
N GLY A 711 24.89 -38.59 6.08
CA GLY A 711 25.77 -38.85 4.94
C GLY A 711 26.61 -40.13 5.06
N SER A 712 26.32 -41.00 6.03
CA SER A 712 27.01 -42.29 6.23
C SER A 712 26.78 -43.30 5.10
N GLY A 713 25.72 -43.08 4.30
CA GLY A 713 25.27 -44.02 3.28
C GLY A 713 24.46 -45.21 3.83
N GLU A 714 24.17 -45.24 5.13
CA GLU A 714 23.28 -46.22 5.74
C GLU A 714 21.83 -46.03 5.25
N MET A 715 21.08 -47.14 5.11
CA MET A 715 19.71 -47.13 4.62
C MET A 715 18.75 -47.48 5.77
N LEU A 716 17.93 -46.50 6.15
CA LEU A 716 16.99 -46.52 7.27
C LEU A 716 15.59 -46.91 6.80
N THR A 717 14.82 -47.57 7.66
CA THR A 717 13.36 -47.72 7.48
C THR A 717 12.65 -46.36 7.58
N ALA A 718 11.38 -46.29 7.17
CA ALA A 718 10.60 -45.06 7.27
C ALA A 718 10.47 -44.53 8.71
N ASP A 719 10.32 -45.42 9.71
CA ASP A 719 10.28 -45.04 11.13
C ASP A 719 11.62 -44.49 11.61
N GLU A 720 12.73 -45.17 11.28
CA GLU A 720 14.07 -44.74 11.66
C GLU A 720 14.43 -43.40 11.01
N ALA A 721 14.12 -43.22 9.72
CA ALA A 721 14.33 -41.97 9.01
C ALA A 721 13.47 -40.83 9.59
N PHE A 722 12.22 -41.13 9.95
CA PHE A 722 11.33 -40.17 10.62
C PHE A 722 11.92 -39.71 11.96
N LYS A 723 12.28 -40.65 12.83
CA LYS A 723 12.85 -40.37 14.16
C LYS A 723 14.18 -39.64 14.07
N ALA A 724 15.06 -40.04 13.16
CA ALA A 724 16.31 -39.32 12.89
C ALA A 724 16.06 -37.87 12.47
N LYS A 725 15.05 -37.62 11.61
CA LYS A 725 14.68 -36.27 11.21
C LYS A 725 14.12 -35.46 12.37
N LEU A 726 13.24 -36.05 13.19
CA LEU A 726 12.69 -35.37 14.37
C LEU A 726 13.78 -35.02 15.39
N ALA A 727 14.77 -35.89 15.59
CA ALA A 727 15.90 -35.61 16.47
C ALA A 727 16.71 -34.38 16.00
N GLN A 728 16.94 -34.23 14.69
CA GLN A 728 17.60 -33.03 14.12
C GLN A 728 16.78 -31.74 14.30
N LEU A 729 15.45 -31.86 14.34
CA LEU A 729 14.52 -30.75 14.49
C LEU A 729 14.18 -30.42 15.95
N THR A 730 14.68 -31.22 16.89
CA THR A 730 14.45 -31.04 18.32
C THR A 730 15.49 -30.11 18.93
N GLN A 731 15.04 -29.15 19.74
CA GLN A 731 15.89 -28.17 20.40
C GLN A 731 15.55 -28.09 21.88
N ARG A 732 16.57 -27.89 22.73
CA ARG A 732 16.39 -27.58 24.15
C ARG A 732 16.38 -26.07 24.37
N MET A 733 15.28 -25.55 24.92
CA MET A 733 15.10 -24.16 25.27
C MET A 733 14.97 -24.03 26.78
N GLY A 734 16.06 -23.68 27.46
CA GLY A 734 16.13 -23.71 28.92
C GLY A 734 16.00 -25.15 29.45
N GLN A 735 14.94 -25.41 30.22
CA GLN A 735 14.61 -26.74 30.76
C GLN A 735 13.60 -27.51 29.90
N ASP A 736 13.07 -26.87 28.84
CA ASP A 736 12.06 -27.47 27.98
C ASP A 736 12.69 -28.07 26.70
N GLN A 737 12.14 -29.18 26.24
CA GLN A 737 12.49 -29.80 24.96
C GLN A 737 11.34 -29.59 23.96
N TRP A 738 11.65 -28.96 22.84
CA TRP A 738 10.68 -28.60 21.80
C TRP A 738 11.10 -29.18 20.46
N LEU A 739 10.14 -29.80 19.77
CA LEU A 739 10.26 -30.17 18.36
C LEU A 739 9.67 -29.04 17.52
N THR A 740 10.38 -28.55 16.50
CA THR A 740 9.86 -27.54 15.57
C THR A 740 10.02 -27.98 14.12
N ILE A 741 8.90 -28.04 13.39
CA ILE A 741 8.81 -28.49 12.01
C ILE A 741 8.23 -27.36 11.15
N GLU A 742 8.91 -27.04 10.06
CA GLU A 742 8.43 -26.11 9.03
C GLU A 742 8.03 -26.89 7.78
N PHE A 743 6.90 -26.50 7.17
CA PHE A 743 6.37 -27.23 6.01
C PHE A 743 5.40 -26.39 5.18
N SER A 744 5.16 -26.86 3.94
CA SER A 744 4.18 -26.32 3.01
C SER A 744 3.00 -27.30 2.84
N THR A 745 1.80 -26.74 2.69
CA THR A 745 0.58 -27.47 2.33
C THR A 745 0.12 -27.18 0.90
N VAL A 746 0.97 -26.57 0.07
CA VAL A 746 0.69 -26.27 -1.35
C VAL A 746 0.86 -27.54 -2.21
N LYS A 747 0.00 -28.53 -1.95
CA LYS A 747 -0.05 -29.82 -2.64
C LYS A 747 -1.37 -30.52 -2.38
N GLU A 748 -1.77 -31.35 -3.33
CA GLU A 748 -2.91 -32.24 -3.16
C GLU A 748 -2.57 -33.40 -2.23
N LEU A 749 -3.53 -33.80 -1.36
CA LEU A 749 -3.40 -35.05 -0.62
C LEU A 749 -4.03 -36.20 -1.40
N PRO A 750 -3.32 -37.35 -1.56
CA PRO A 750 -3.83 -38.46 -2.35
C PRO A 750 -5.19 -38.96 -1.86
N ARG A 751 -6.16 -39.08 -2.77
CA ARG A 751 -7.54 -39.56 -2.50
C ARG A 751 -8.31 -38.71 -1.48
N SER A 752 -8.09 -37.41 -1.48
CA SER A 752 -8.80 -36.43 -0.65
C SER A 752 -9.38 -35.31 -1.51
N ASN A 753 -10.21 -34.46 -0.90
CA ASN A 753 -10.65 -33.20 -1.49
C ASN A 753 -9.78 -32.02 -1.02
N PHE A 754 -8.62 -32.29 -0.41
CA PHE A 754 -7.74 -31.25 0.10
C PHE A 754 -7.01 -30.56 -1.06
N PHE A 755 -7.36 -29.29 -1.32
CA PHE A 755 -6.75 -28.44 -2.35
C PHE A 755 -6.71 -29.09 -3.74
N GLN A 756 -7.77 -29.85 -4.08
CA GLN A 756 -7.80 -30.72 -5.25
C GLN A 756 -7.76 -29.92 -6.56
N GLY A 757 -6.75 -30.14 -7.39
CA GLY A 757 -6.61 -29.54 -8.71
C GLY A 757 -7.32 -30.30 -9.81
N PRO A 758 -7.30 -29.75 -11.04
CA PRO A 758 -7.92 -30.37 -12.20
C PRO A 758 -7.14 -31.61 -12.65
N VAL A 759 -7.87 -32.67 -12.96
CA VAL A 759 -7.31 -33.94 -13.44
C VAL A 759 -7.49 -34.01 -14.96
N VAL A 760 -6.40 -34.15 -15.70
CA VAL A 760 -6.43 -34.32 -17.16
C VAL A 760 -6.84 -35.74 -17.55
N ALA A 761 -7.65 -35.87 -18.60
CA ALA A 761 -8.14 -37.16 -19.09
C ALA A 761 -7.11 -37.91 -19.95
N ASP A 762 -6.26 -37.17 -20.69
CA ASP A 762 -5.16 -37.70 -21.48
C ASP A 762 -3.90 -36.84 -21.33
N ASN A 763 -2.73 -37.49 -21.22
CA ASN A 763 -1.42 -36.85 -21.11
C ASN A 763 -1.01 -36.08 -22.38
N GLY A 764 -1.71 -36.30 -23.50
CA GLY A 764 -1.48 -35.60 -24.77
C GLY A 764 -2.36 -34.36 -24.99
N ASP A 765 -3.41 -34.18 -24.19
CA ASP A 765 -4.36 -33.07 -24.32
C ASP A 765 -4.69 -32.47 -22.94
N LEU A 766 -3.93 -31.44 -22.58
CA LEU A 766 -4.09 -30.73 -21.31
C LEU A 766 -5.35 -29.86 -21.23
N THR A 767 -6.09 -29.71 -22.33
CA THR A 767 -7.39 -29.00 -22.34
C THR A 767 -8.54 -29.93 -21.98
N CYS A 768 -8.32 -31.24 -22.05
CA CYS A 768 -9.32 -32.25 -21.81
C CYS A 768 -9.32 -32.69 -20.34
N LEU A 769 -10.25 -32.16 -19.55
CA LEU A 769 -10.36 -32.45 -18.11
C LEU A 769 -11.28 -33.65 -17.83
N ALA A 770 -10.82 -34.56 -16.98
CA ALA A 770 -11.63 -35.61 -16.37
C ALA A 770 -12.34 -35.13 -15.09
N ASP A 771 -11.69 -34.26 -14.33
CA ASP A 771 -12.22 -33.58 -13.14
C ASP A 771 -11.72 -32.14 -13.13
N ALA A 772 -12.58 -31.19 -12.75
CA ALA A 772 -12.24 -29.78 -12.66
C ALA A 772 -11.54 -29.41 -11.34
N GLY A 773 -11.67 -30.24 -10.30
CA GLY A 773 -11.13 -30.01 -8.96
C GLY A 773 -12.02 -29.12 -8.08
N THR A 774 -11.46 -28.57 -7.02
CA THR A 774 -12.14 -27.76 -5.99
C THR A 774 -11.65 -26.31 -5.98
N TYR A 775 -12.47 -25.40 -5.46
CA TYR A 775 -12.12 -24.01 -5.17
C TYR A 775 -12.71 -23.57 -3.84
N LEU A 776 -12.26 -22.41 -3.34
CA LEU A 776 -12.64 -21.87 -2.04
C LEU A 776 -12.32 -22.85 -0.89
N ASP A 777 -11.24 -23.63 -1.02
CA ASP A 777 -10.75 -24.52 0.02
C ASP A 777 -10.23 -23.72 1.21
N LYS A 778 -11.10 -23.51 2.21
CA LYS A 778 -10.84 -22.68 3.39
C LYS A 778 -10.92 -23.47 4.68
N LEU A 779 -9.97 -23.20 5.57
CA LEU A 779 -9.92 -23.75 6.90
C LEU A 779 -11.16 -23.38 7.73
N ASP A 780 -11.71 -24.38 8.40
CA ASP A 780 -12.73 -24.24 9.45
C ASP A 780 -12.17 -24.58 10.83
N GLY A 781 -11.16 -25.44 10.93
CA GLY A 781 -10.41 -25.66 12.16
C GLY A 781 -9.32 -26.73 12.03
N ILE A 782 -8.36 -26.71 12.95
CA ILE A 782 -7.20 -27.62 12.93
C ILE A 782 -6.98 -28.25 14.31
N GLY A 783 -6.87 -29.57 14.35
CA GLY A 783 -6.39 -30.34 15.50
C GLY A 783 -5.01 -30.95 15.24
N ILE A 784 -4.27 -31.30 16.30
CA ILE A 784 -2.97 -31.95 16.21
C ILE A 784 -3.00 -33.23 17.06
N ASN A 785 -2.65 -34.36 16.46
CA ASN A 785 -2.54 -35.65 17.13
C ASN A 785 -1.11 -36.17 17.01
N LEU A 786 -0.54 -36.60 18.13
CA LEU A 786 0.76 -37.27 18.23
C LEU A 786 0.48 -38.76 18.38
N GLN A 787 0.77 -39.53 17.33
CA GLN A 787 0.58 -40.97 17.33
C GLN A 787 1.79 -41.61 18.00
N VAL A 788 1.58 -42.21 19.18
CA VAL A 788 2.65 -42.80 19.98
C VAL A 788 2.45 -44.30 20.19
N SER A 789 3.52 -45.07 20.08
CA SER A 789 3.52 -46.52 20.35
C SER A 789 3.61 -46.85 21.84
N MET A 790 4.00 -45.88 22.67
CA MET A 790 4.07 -46.02 24.13
C MET A 790 3.75 -44.69 24.83
N ASP A 791 2.94 -44.78 25.88
CA ASP A 791 2.73 -43.66 26.80
C ASP A 791 3.74 -43.74 27.95
N ILE A 792 4.58 -42.70 28.04
CA ILE A 792 5.67 -42.60 29.02
C ILE A 792 5.33 -41.70 30.21
N SER A 793 4.39 -40.76 30.05
CA SER A 793 4.12 -39.70 31.03
C SER A 793 2.74 -39.80 31.67
N GLY A 794 1.79 -40.50 31.03
CA GLY A 794 0.38 -40.53 31.44
C GLY A 794 -0.39 -39.27 31.02
N GLU A 795 0.22 -38.36 30.26
CA GLU A 795 -0.42 -37.13 29.78
C GLU A 795 -1.22 -37.40 28.50
N GLU A 796 -2.47 -36.93 28.45
CA GLU A 796 -3.32 -37.06 27.25
C GLU A 796 -3.10 -35.93 26.23
N ILE A 797 -2.41 -34.85 26.65
CA ILE A 797 -2.17 -33.65 25.85
C ILE A 797 -0.81 -33.03 26.17
N THR A 798 -0.22 -32.34 25.20
CA THR A 798 0.97 -31.51 25.41
C THR A 798 0.81 -30.12 24.78
N PRO A 799 1.44 -29.06 25.34
CA PRO A 799 1.43 -27.74 24.72
C PRO A 799 2.02 -27.75 23.30
N ALA A 800 1.35 -27.04 22.39
CA ALA A 800 1.81 -26.85 21.02
C ALA A 800 1.60 -25.40 20.56
N TYR A 801 2.41 -24.98 19.59
CA TYR A 801 2.21 -23.76 18.83
C TYR A 801 2.08 -24.11 17.35
N LEU A 802 1.01 -23.64 16.72
CA LEU A 802 0.86 -23.70 15.27
C LEU A 802 0.96 -22.28 14.72
N THR A 803 1.80 -22.10 13.73
CA THR A 803 2.04 -20.80 13.08
C THR A 803 1.65 -20.89 11.62
N TYR A 804 0.90 -19.89 11.15
CA TYR A 804 0.47 -19.73 9.77
C TYR A 804 1.19 -18.52 9.17
N GLY A 805 1.83 -18.65 8.01
CA GLY A 805 2.58 -17.60 7.33
C GLY A 805 2.89 -17.95 5.86
N GLY A 806 3.77 -17.18 5.22
CA GLY A 806 4.14 -17.36 3.80
C GLY A 806 3.12 -16.74 2.84
N ASN A 807 2.77 -17.46 1.77
CA ASN A 807 1.66 -17.12 0.88
C ASN A 807 0.54 -18.15 0.94
N ASN A 808 -0.68 -17.67 0.67
CA ASN A 808 -1.89 -18.45 0.51
C ASN A 808 -2.17 -18.69 -0.95
N TYR A 809 -2.47 -19.93 -1.29
CA TYR A 809 -2.82 -20.31 -2.66
C TYR A 809 -4.27 -20.71 -2.69
N MET A 810 -4.99 -20.19 -3.67
CA MET A 810 -6.40 -20.47 -3.88
C MET A 810 -6.59 -20.86 -5.33
N ARG A 811 -7.37 -21.91 -5.59
CA ARG A 811 -7.79 -22.23 -6.94
C ARG A 811 -8.88 -21.28 -7.38
N SER A 812 -8.83 -20.87 -8.64
CA SER A 812 -9.91 -20.09 -9.24
C SER A 812 -11.18 -20.94 -9.41
N ARG A 813 -12.34 -20.28 -9.52
CA ARG A 813 -13.63 -20.97 -9.69
C ARG A 813 -13.72 -21.84 -10.96
N THR A 814 -13.00 -21.47 -12.00
CA THR A 814 -12.96 -22.17 -13.30
C THR A 814 -11.52 -22.59 -13.61
N PRO A 815 -11.25 -23.82 -14.09
CA PRO A 815 -9.93 -24.24 -14.55
C PRO A 815 -9.24 -23.22 -15.45
N GLY A 816 -7.98 -22.94 -15.13
CA GLY A 816 -7.13 -22.04 -15.91
C GLY A 816 -6.78 -22.62 -17.29
N SER A 817 -6.49 -21.74 -18.24
CA SER A 817 -6.19 -22.07 -19.64
C SER A 817 -4.70 -22.00 -19.96
N LEU A 818 -4.27 -22.76 -20.96
CA LEU A 818 -2.92 -22.66 -21.51
C LEU A 818 -2.68 -21.27 -22.14
N ILE A 819 -1.44 -20.78 -22.06
CA ILE A 819 -1.01 -19.55 -22.72
C ILE A 819 -0.47 -19.89 -24.12
N ASP A 820 -0.86 -19.11 -25.14
CA ASP A 820 -0.41 -19.33 -26.52
C ASP A 820 1.11 -19.17 -26.65
N GLY A 821 1.82 -20.25 -26.98
CA GLY A 821 3.27 -20.22 -27.27
C GLY A 821 4.21 -20.34 -26.07
N GLU A 822 3.70 -20.49 -24.83
CA GLU A 822 4.50 -20.54 -23.59
C GLU A 822 4.23 -21.80 -22.73
N THR A 823 5.11 -22.07 -21.76
CA THR A 823 5.04 -23.19 -20.79
C THR A 823 4.17 -22.88 -19.56
N GLY A 824 3.09 -22.10 -19.70
CA GLY A 824 2.31 -21.53 -18.59
C GLY A 824 0.82 -21.86 -18.59
N ILE A 825 0.18 -21.83 -17.41
CA ILE A 825 -1.28 -21.86 -17.25
C ILE A 825 -1.73 -20.59 -16.57
N LYS A 826 -2.57 -19.81 -17.25
CA LYS A 826 -3.16 -18.58 -16.71
C LYS A 826 -4.42 -18.87 -15.91
N ASP A 827 -4.66 -18.08 -14.87
CA ASP A 827 -5.91 -18.07 -14.09
C ASP A 827 -6.26 -19.40 -13.38
N GLU A 828 -5.28 -20.27 -13.10
CA GLU A 828 -5.50 -21.51 -12.33
C GLU A 828 -5.37 -21.30 -10.82
N LEU A 829 -4.29 -20.64 -10.39
CA LEU A 829 -3.99 -20.32 -9.01
C LEU A 829 -3.96 -18.81 -8.81
N VAL A 830 -4.52 -18.37 -7.69
CA VAL A 830 -4.37 -17.01 -7.18
C VAL A 830 -3.61 -17.09 -5.87
N SER A 831 -2.48 -16.38 -5.79
CA SER A 831 -1.68 -16.28 -4.58
C SER A 831 -2.02 -14.99 -3.84
N TYR A 832 -2.17 -15.04 -2.52
CA TYR A 832 -2.40 -13.90 -1.63
C TYR A 832 -1.37 -13.92 -0.52
N SER A 833 -0.88 -12.78 -0.05
CA SER A 833 -0.04 -12.75 1.15
C SER A 833 -0.79 -13.20 2.40
N THR A 834 -0.10 -13.88 3.30
CA THR A 834 -0.64 -14.29 4.60
C THR A 834 -0.61 -13.20 5.66
N ARG A 835 -0.13 -12.00 5.33
CA ARG A 835 0.06 -10.90 6.30
C ARG A 835 -1.17 -10.69 7.18
N PHE A 836 -0.89 -10.68 8.48
CA PHE A 836 -1.86 -10.46 9.54
C PHE A 836 -1.80 -9.00 9.93
N TRP A 837 -2.97 -8.38 9.99
CA TRP A 837 -3.05 -6.97 10.32
C TRP A 837 -3.59 -6.82 11.73
N ASP A 838 -2.87 -6.04 12.50
CA ASP A 838 -3.28 -5.66 13.84
C ASP A 838 -3.68 -4.18 13.79
N VAL A 839 -4.73 -3.83 14.54
CA VAL A 839 -5.38 -2.52 14.46
C VAL A 839 -5.10 -1.79 15.75
N SER A 840 -4.30 -0.72 15.67
CA SER A 840 -4.03 0.17 16.80
C SER A 840 -4.21 1.61 16.36
N ASN A 841 -4.98 2.39 17.13
CA ASN A 841 -5.24 3.81 16.86
C ASN A 841 -5.81 4.11 15.45
N GLY A 842 -6.59 3.19 14.88
CA GLY A 842 -7.18 3.33 13.54
C GLY A 842 -6.22 3.05 12.38
N ASN A 843 -5.00 2.59 12.65
CA ASN A 843 -4.03 2.20 11.63
C ASN A 843 -3.73 0.69 11.67
N PHE A 844 -3.22 0.18 10.55
CA PHE A 844 -2.92 -1.23 10.35
C PHE A 844 -1.42 -1.48 10.27
N PHE A 845 -0.94 -2.49 10.98
CA PHE A 845 0.44 -2.95 10.88
C PHE A 845 0.49 -4.44 10.57
N ALA A 846 1.39 -4.81 9.67
CA ALA A 846 1.51 -6.18 9.17
C ALA A 846 2.40 -7.02 10.09
N LYS A 847 2.02 -8.28 10.26
CA LYS A 847 2.87 -9.37 10.76
C LYS A 847 2.88 -10.45 9.69
N ASP A 848 4.04 -10.97 9.32
CA ASP A 848 4.14 -12.00 8.26
C ASP A 848 3.65 -13.39 8.69
N SER A 849 3.32 -13.57 9.96
CA SER A 849 2.74 -14.81 10.44
C SER A 849 1.93 -14.60 11.71
N TYR A 850 1.05 -15.55 12.00
CA TYR A 850 0.28 -15.61 13.23
C TYR A 850 0.52 -16.93 13.95
N ARG A 851 1.00 -16.82 15.18
CA ARG A 851 1.27 -17.95 16.06
C ARG A 851 0.12 -18.16 17.03
N GLN A 852 -0.49 -19.33 16.95
CA GLN A 852 -1.55 -19.75 17.86
C GLN A 852 -1.03 -20.77 18.86
N GLN A 853 -1.28 -20.53 20.15
CA GLN A 853 -1.10 -21.54 21.18
C GLN A 853 -2.28 -22.52 21.17
N MET A 854 -1.99 -23.81 21.20
CA MET A 854 -2.99 -24.87 21.25
C MET A 854 -2.46 -26.10 22.00
N LYS A 855 -3.22 -27.19 21.96
CA LYS A 855 -2.86 -28.47 22.57
C LYS A 855 -2.71 -29.50 21.45
N ALA A 856 -1.67 -30.32 21.53
CA ALA A 856 -1.54 -31.53 20.74
C ALA A 856 -2.01 -32.72 21.59
N ASN A 857 -2.83 -33.59 21.03
CA ASN A 857 -3.36 -34.78 21.70
C ASN A 857 -2.36 -35.92 21.59
N ILE A 858 -2.14 -36.67 22.66
CA ILE A 858 -1.26 -37.84 22.68
C ILE A 858 -2.14 -39.09 22.52
N MET A 859 -1.92 -39.85 21.45
CA MET A 859 -2.80 -40.95 21.03
C MET A 859 -2.05 -42.27 21.03
N THR A 860 -2.52 -43.24 21.82
CA THR A 860 -1.91 -44.58 21.95
C THR A 860 -2.68 -45.69 21.23
N ASP A 861 -3.93 -45.45 20.82
CA ASP A 861 -4.83 -46.46 20.24
C ASP A 861 -5.02 -46.26 18.72
N GLU A 862 -4.78 -47.32 17.93
CA GLU A 862 -5.02 -47.35 16.48
C GLU A 862 -6.47 -47.00 16.08
N GLY A 863 -7.46 -47.24 16.96
CA GLY A 863 -8.87 -46.92 16.72
C GLY A 863 -9.24 -45.44 16.86
N SER A 864 -8.31 -44.59 17.30
CA SER A 864 -8.50 -43.16 17.55
C SER A 864 -7.85 -42.25 16.49
N GLN A 865 -7.24 -42.86 15.48
CA GLN A 865 -6.61 -42.17 14.34
C GLN A 865 -7.62 -41.21 13.69
N SER A 866 -7.18 -40.01 13.37
CA SER A 866 -8.00 -38.94 12.76
C SER A 866 -9.07 -38.27 13.64
N ALA A 867 -9.06 -38.43 14.98
CA ALA A 867 -10.00 -37.71 15.85
C ALA A 867 -9.75 -36.19 15.86
N PHE A 868 -10.78 -35.38 15.60
CA PHE A 868 -10.71 -33.91 15.64
C PHE A 868 -10.87 -33.38 17.07
N LEU A 869 -9.78 -33.42 17.84
CA LEU A 869 -9.75 -33.08 19.27
C LEU A 869 -8.99 -31.77 19.53
N ASN A 870 -9.45 -31.01 20.53
CA ASN A 870 -8.88 -29.72 20.95
C ASN A 870 -8.53 -28.76 19.78
N PRO A 871 -9.45 -28.54 18.82
CA PRO A 871 -9.12 -27.79 17.63
C PRO A 871 -8.90 -26.31 17.92
N THR A 872 -8.08 -25.68 17.08
CA THR A 872 -8.03 -24.23 16.96
C THR A 872 -8.87 -23.75 15.78
N TYR A 873 -9.56 -22.62 15.99
CA TYR A 873 -10.33 -21.89 14.97
C TYR A 873 -9.61 -20.61 14.53
N ALA A 874 -8.39 -20.38 15.03
CA ALA A 874 -7.66 -19.14 14.82
C ALA A 874 -7.18 -18.91 13.39
N PHE A 875 -7.35 -19.88 12.48
CA PHE A 875 -7.00 -19.77 11.07
C PHE A 875 -8.22 -19.90 10.16
N LYS A 876 -9.43 -19.78 10.71
CA LYS A 876 -10.66 -19.79 9.92
C LYS A 876 -10.64 -18.68 8.86
N GLU A 877 -11.26 -18.92 7.71
CA GLU A 877 -11.23 -18.10 6.47
C GLU A 877 -9.96 -18.28 5.61
N ARG A 878 -8.87 -18.80 6.18
CA ARG A 878 -7.58 -18.95 5.45
C ARG A 878 -7.58 -20.15 4.53
N SER A 879 -6.68 -20.13 3.55
CA SER A 879 -6.51 -21.25 2.63
C SER A 879 -6.03 -22.50 3.38
N VAL A 880 -6.43 -23.68 2.91
CA VAL A 880 -5.79 -24.92 3.31
C VAL A 880 -4.36 -25.04 2.74
N ALA A 881 -4.08 -24.35 1.63
CA ALA A 881 -2.80 -24.34 0.95
C ALA A 881 -2.01 -23.06 1.29
N ALA A 882 -1.00 -23.22 2.13
CA ALA A 882 -0.07 -22.16 2.48
C ALA A 882 1.36 -22.70 2.53
N SER A 883 2.32 -21.86 2.17
CA SER A 883 3.73 -22.24 2.08
C SER A 883 4.48 -22.17 3.41
N GLY A 884 4.01 -21.37 4.37
CA GLY A 884 4.76 -21.05 5.59
C GLY A 884 4.14 -21.57 6.89
N TRP A 885 3.90 -22.88 7.02
CA TRP A 885 3.49 -23.47 8.29
C TRP A 885 4.69 -23.74 9.20
N ARG A 886 4.52 -23.48 10.50
CA ARG A 886 5.46 -23.92 11.54
C ARG A 886 4.72 -24.54 12.71
N LEU A 887 4.99 -25.81 12.98
CA LEU A 887 4.48 -26.56 14.12
C LEU A 887 5.58 -26.70 15.18
N SER A 888 5.31 -26.26 16.41
CA SER A 888 6.16 -26.52 17.56
C SER A 888 5.41 -27.32 18.61
N VAL A 889 5.95 -28.47 19.04
CA VAL A 889 5.34 -29.35 20.05
C VAL A 889 6.30 -29.52 21.22
N LYS A 890 5.80 -29.40 22.44
CA LYS A 890 6.59 -29.65 23.64
C LYS A 890 6.73 -31.15 23.87
N LEU A 891 7.96 -31.64 23.92
CA LEU A 891 8.28 -33.05 24.12
C LEU A 891 8.72 -33.35 25.57
N GLY A 892 9.23 -32.36 26.29
CA GLY A 892 9.67 -32.53 27.67
C GLY A 892 9.78 -31.21 28.41
N ASP A 893 9.78 -31.29 29.73
CA ASP A 893 9.91 -30.15 30.63
C ASP A 893 10.80 -30.48 31.85
N ARG A 894 10.82 -29.58 32.84
CA ARG A 894 11.62 -29.74 34.07
C ARG A 894 11.29 -31.00 34.90
N TYR A 895 10.17 -31.65 34.65
CA TYR A 895 9.72 -32.86 35.35
C TYR A 895 10.03 -34.15 34.58
N GLY A 896 10.45 -34.07 33.32
CA GLY A 896 10.81 -35.22 32.49
C GLY A 896 10.28 -35.12 31.06
N GLU A 897 10.37 -36.23 30.34
CA GLU A 897 9.80 -36.37 28.99
C GLU A 897 8.28 -36.53 29.07
N ILE A 898 7.57 -35.75 28.25
CA ILE A 898 6.12 -35.84 28.06
C ILE A 898 5.83 -36.83 26.93
N VAL A 899 6.60 -36.73 25.84
CA VAL A 899 6.52 -37.60 24.65
C VAL A 899 7.95 -38.05 24.31
N ASP A 900 8.16 -39.36 24.24
CA ASP A 900 9.42 -39.95 23.77
C ASP A 900 9.48 -39.90 22.24
N LEU A 901 10.58 -39.40 21.70
CA LEU A 901 10.83 -39.40 20.25
C LEU A 901 10.91 -40.82 19.69
N ASP A 902 11.48 -41.77 20.46
CA ASP A 902 11.60 -43.15 20.04
C ASP A 902 10.25 -43.87 20.00
N GLY A 903 9.26 -43.35 20.74
CA GLY A 903 7.87 -43.81 20.75
C GLY A 903 6.93 -43.06 19.81
N LEU A 904 7.41 -42.04 19.07
CA LEU A 904 6.57 -41.24 18.19
C LEU A 904 6.54 -41.83 16.78
N ASP A 905 5.37 -42.33 16.38
CA ASP A 905 5.17 -43.03 15.11
C ASP A 905 4.73 -42.06 14.00
N ASP A 906 3.93 -41.04 14.33
CA ASP A 906 3.55 -39.96 13.41
C ASP A 906 3.06 -38.70 14.15
N ILE A 907 3.00 -37.60 13.43
CA ILE A 907 2.33 -36.36 13.83
C ILE A 907 1.27 -36.06 12.77
N GLU A 908 0.01 -36.02 13.17
CA GLU A 908 -1.13 -35.83 12.28
C GLU A 908 -1.79 -34.47 12.53
N LEU A 909 -1.93 -33.66 11.47
CA LEU A 909 -2.80 -32.49 11.49
C LEU A 909 -4.17 -32.90 10.97
N ILE A 910 -5.21 -32.71 11.79
CA ILE A 910 -6.60 -32.98 11.42
C ILE A 910 -7.23 -31.68 10.97
N ILE A 911 -7.48 -31.55 9.68
CA ILE A 911 -7.89 -30.29 9.05
C ILE A 911 -9.35 -30.40 8.65
N LYS A 912 -10.21 -29.64 9.34
CA LYS A 912 -11.58 -29.41 8.90
C LYS A 912 -11.60 -28.19 7.96
N HIS A 913 -12.20 -28.36 6.79
CA HIS A 913 -12.27 -27.30 5.79
C HIS A 913 -13.56 -27.36 4.96
N ARG A 914 -13.85 -26.23 4.31
CA ARG A 914 -14.99 -26.06 3.40
C ARG A 914 -14.50 -25.76 1.99
N TYR A 915 -15.25 -26.20 0.99
CA TYR A 915 -14.89 -26.04 -0.41
C TYR A 915 -16.12 -26.14 -1.34
N TYR A 916 -15.89 -25.88 -2.63
CA TYR A 916 -16.87 -26.06 -3.71
C TYR A 916 -16.21 -26.77 -4.90
N SER A 917 -16.98 -27.56 -5.64
CA SER A 917 -16.54 -28.14 -6.91
C SER A 917 -16.46 -27.07 -8.01
N ARG A 918 -15.41 -27.11 -8.84
CA ARG A 918 -15.21 -26.17 -9.95
C ARG A 918 -16.13 -26.46 -11.13
N ASN A 919 -16.48 -25.41 -11.87
CA ASN A 919 -17.32 -25.52 -13.06
C ASN A 919 -16.44 -25.68 -14.32
N ALA A 920 -16.50 -26.81 -15.02
CA ALA A 920 -15.88 -26.99 -16.33
C ALA A 920 -16.59 -28.09 -17.16
N GLU A 921 -16.48 -28.01 -18.49
CA GLU A 921 -16.84 -29.12 -19.37
C GLU A 921 -15.77 -30.21 -19.27
N THR A 922 -16.16 -31.41 -18.82
CA THR A 922 -15.28 -32.58 -18.77
C THR A 922 -15.49 -33.45 -20.01
N CYS A 923 -14.45 -34.16 -20.43
CA CYS A 923 -14.42 -34.92 -21.70
C CYS A 923 -15.39 -36.11 -21.80
N GLY A 924 -16.29 -36.28 -20.82
CA GLY A 924 -17.33 -37.30 -20.79
C GLY A 924 -18.77 -36.75 -20.73
N GLY A 925 -18.99 -35.44 -20.90
CA GLY A 925 -20.28 -34.76 -20.76
C GLY A 925 -21.33 -35.04 -21.85
N GLY A 926 -21.65 -36.30 -22.12
CA GLY A 926 -22.92 -36.70 -22.72
C GLY A 926 -24.01 -36.80 -21.65
N ASN A 927 -24.77 -35.72 -21.44
CA ASN A 927 -26.05 -35.71 -20.70
C ASN A 927 -26.08 -36.43 -19.33
N SER A 928 -25.38 -35.93 -18.30
CA SER A 928 -25.88 -35.78 -16.89
C SER A 928 -24.76 -35.70 -15.83
N GLY A 929 -24.53 -34.51 -15.26
CA GLY A 929 -24.02 -34.28 -13.89
C GLY A 929 -22.64 -33.57 -13.75
N PRO A 930 -22.42 -32.72 -12.71
CA PRO A 930 -23.38 -32.10 -11.79
C PRO A 930 -23.75 -30.68 -12.28
N LEU A 931 -24.93 -30.58 -12.89
CA LEU A 931 -25.72 -29.35 -12.80
C LEU A 931 -26.31 -29.33 -11.38
N ILE A 932 -25.71 -28.55 -10.48
CA ILE A 932 -26.49 -27.88 -9.44
C ILE A 932 -26.52 -26.40 -9.82
N LEU A 933 -27.46 -26.09 -10.71
CA LEU A 933 -28.01 -24.76 -10.89
C LEU A 933 -28.62 -24.33 -9.54
N LEU A 934 -27.94 -23.42 -8.84
CA LEU A 934 -28.67 -22.45 -8.02
C LEU A 934 -29.02 -21.28 -8.95
N ARG A 935 -30.33 -21.13 -9.17
CA ARG A 935 -30.94 -19.84 -9.47
C ARG A 935 -30.77 -18.91 -8.29
#